data_AF-A0A1I1H8W4-F1
#
_entry.id   AF-A0A1I1H8W4-F1
#
_cell.length_a   1.000
_cell.length_b   1.000
_cell.length_c   1.000
_cell.angle_alpha   90.00
_cell.angle_beta   90.00
_cell.angle_gamma   90.00
#
_symmetry.space_group_name_H-M   'P 1'
#
loop_
_entity.id
_entity.type
_entity.pdbx_description
1 polymer ?
#
loop_
_entity_poly.entity_id
_entity_poly.type
_entity_poly.pdbx_seq_one_letter_code
_entity_poly.pdbx_strand_id
1 'polypeptide(L)'
;MDIVLKIKEELGVEKWQVEAAVKLIDEGNTIPFISRYRKEVTGSLNDEQLRNLDERLKYLRSLEERRQQVLDSIEEQGKMTDELRAKIIAAETMVAIEDLYLPYRPKRKTRASIAREKGLEGLAQILLAQETTKPLAEEAAAFVDPEKEVEDAAQALQGAMDIIAEDVSDNADFRAYIRETTMEQGILTSKAKDEKAQSVYEMYYGYEEPVKKVLGHRILALNRGEAEKFLVVKIEAPEEQILQYLNKKMLKNDNPITTPVIQEINQDAYERLIAPAIERDIRNELTEKAEDGAITVFGKNLTQLLMAPPIAGKTVLGWDPAFRTGCKLAIVDATGKVLDTKVIYPTAPQNKVEEAKVELKKLIDKYNVDLISVGNGTASRESEQVIVELIKELERPVQYVIVNEAGASVYSASKLATEEFPQFDVGQRSAASIARRLQDPLAELVKIDPKSIGVGQYQHDMNQKKLGETLEGVVEDCVNKVGVDLNTASAPLLQYISGISKTIAKNIVDYREENGRFKSRAELLNVPKLGPKAYEQCAGFLRIADGENPLDATSVHPESYEATLKLMDKLGITFDDVRAAQKNAAKAVLEKPVAKKEEKPRPQKKQKQVVIRNTGTAMGAALAAALAGSNLAVVDDGKADSSKKTAPEADKKAETSVVSGSLSRKVTEAEKKKLSEELGIGEITLTDILSELEKPSRDPRENMPAPILRSDVLDMKDLKPGMILKGTVRNVIDFGCFVDIGVHQDGLVHISHITDKFIKHPLEAVSVGDIVDVQVLDVELDKKRIALTMKLGDPAKIAAEAAAKAATRPTPKAEKEEKKAAPKRASVVAQVAEAAGVAKKPAAPKKTETPKKAEAPKSDAAVKKAPAEEKKAEPVKKLKKKGIVIFKGNANE
;
A
#
# COMPACT_ATOMS: atom_id res chain seq x y z
N MET A 1 24.64 -2.85 22.71
CA MET A 1 23.48 -3.72 23.03
C MET A 1 23.64 -5.07 22.34
N ASP A 2 22.99 -6.15 22.80
CA ASP A 2 22.81 -7.35 21.97
C ASP A 2 21.65 -7.10 20.99
N ILE A 3 21.99 -6.75 19.75
CA ILE A 3 21.02 -6.46 18.68
C ILE A 3 20.12 -7.68 18.40
N VAL A 4 20.67 -8.89 18.49
CA VAL A 4 19.95 -10.13 18.20
C VAL A 4 18.87 -10.40 19.25
N LEU A 5 19.18 -10.19 20.53
CA LEU A 5 18.18 -10.32 21.61
C LEU A 5 17.07 -9.28 21.48
N LYS A 6 17.37 -8.02 21.14
CA LYS A 6 16.33 -6.99 20.99
C LYS A 6 15.39 -7.30 19.82
N ILE A 7 15.93 -7.73 18.67
CA ILE A 7 15.12 -8.19 17.53
C ILE A 7 14.30 -9.43 17.88
N LYS A 8 14.85 -10.37 18.68
CA LYS A 8 14.11 -11.54 19.19
C LYS A 8 12.86 -11.10 19.95
N GLU A 9 13.02 -10.22 20.93
CA GLU A 9 11.96 -9.74 21.82
C GLU A 9 10.88 -8.95 21.05
N GLU A 10 11.28 -8.15 20.07
CA GLU A 10 10.37 -7.28 19.30
C GLU A 10 9.57 -8.02 18.21
N LEU A 11 10.16 -9.03 17.56
CA LEU A 11 9.50 -9.80 16.50
C LEU A 11 8.86 -11.11 16.97
N GLY A 12 9.09 -11.54 18.21
CA GLY A 12 8.51 -12.77 18.76
C GLY A 12 9.04 -14.06 18.12
N VAL A 13 10.27 -14.03 17.61
CA VAL A 13 10.97 -15.16 16.95
C VAL A 13 12.00 -15.77 17.91
N GLU A 14 12.71 -16.84 17.51
CA GLU A 14 13.81 -17.40 18.32
C GLU A 14 15.19 -16.83 18.00
N LYS A 15 16.11 -16.79 19.00
CA LYS A 15 17.41 -16.11 18.86
C LYS A 15 18.21 -16.64 17.67
N TRP A 16 18.28 -17.96 17.54
CA TRP A 16 19.00 -18.64 16.46
C TRP A 16 18.43 -18.31 15.07
N GLN A 17 17.12 -18.04 14.95
CA GLN A 17 16.50 -17.62 13.68
C GLN A 17 16.98 -16.23 13.28
N VAL A 18 17.12 -15.33 14.26
CA VAL A 18 17.68 -13.98 14.03
C VAL A 18 19.16 -14.07 13.66
N GLU A 19 19.97 -14.84 14.40
CA GLU A 19 21.40 -15.04 14.09
C GLU A 19 21.60 -15.59 12.66
N ALA A 20 20.79 -16.57 12.28
CA ALA A 20 20.81 -17.16 10.95
C ALA A 20 20.36 -16.19 9.84
N ALA A 21 19.28 -15.43 10.06
CA ALA A 21 18.80 -14.44 9.11
C ALA A 21 19.78 -13.27 8.93
N VAL A 22 20.30 -12.72 10.03
CA VAL A 22 21.33 -11.66 10.02
C VAL A 22 22.57 -12.11 9.25
N LYS A 23 23.07 -13.33 9.52
CA LYS A 23 24.20 -13.91 8.79
C LYS A 23 23.92 -14.01 7.28
N LEU A 24 22.75 -14.49 6.87
CA LEU A 24 22.41 -14.60 5.45
C LEU A 24 22.28 -13.22 4.78
N ILE A 25 21.76 -12.22 5.47
CA ILE A 25 21.69 -10.83 4.97
C ILE A 25 23.11 -10.24 4.81
N ASP A 26 24.00 -10.44 5.80
CA ASP A 26 25.40 -9.99 5.74
C ASP A 26 26.23 -10.72 4.67
N GLU A 27 25.89 -11.97 4.35
CA GLU A 27 26.42 -12.73 3.20
C GLU A 27 25.85 -12.25 1.83
N GLY A 28 25.00 -11.22 1.82
CA GLY A 28 24.44 -10.62 0.61
C GLY A 28 23.36 -11.46 -0.07
N ASN A 29 22.64 -12.29 0.69
CA ASN A 29 21.44 -12.97 0.20
C ASN A 29 20.23 -12.02 0.24
N THR A 30 19.35 -12.05 -0.77
CA THR A 30 18.14 -11.21 -0.78
C THR A 30 17.02 -11.83 0.04
N ILE A 31 16.08 -11.01 0.51
CA ILE A 31 14.99 -11.46 1.37
C ILE A 31 14.09 -12.52 0.69
N PRO A 32 13.65 -12.34 -0.58
CA PRO A 32 12.94 -13.40 -1.32
C PRO A 32 13.72 -14.72 -1.43
N PHE A 33 15.05 -14.65 -1.58
CA PHE A 33 15.89 -15.85 -1.66
C PHE A 33 15.95 -16.58 -0.31
N ILE A 34 16.11 -15.83 0.80
CA ILE A 34 16.10 -16.38 2.16
C ILE A 34 14.72 -16.99 2.48
N SER A 35 13.63 -16.26 2.19
CA SER A 35 12.25 -16.67 2.50
C SER A 35 11.81 -17.91 1.70
N ARG A 36 12.39 -18.14 0.51
CA ARG A 36 12.09 -19.29 -0.34
C ARG A 36 13.03 -20.48 -0.20
N TYR A 37 14.34 -20.27 -0.14
CA TYR A 37 15.36 -21.35 -0.27
C TYR A 37 16.28 -21.53 0.94
N ARG A 38 16.07 -20.77 2.04
CA ARG A 38 16.85 -20.92 3.29
C ARG A 38 15.93 -21.12 4.51
N LYS A 39 14.76 -21.73 4.29
CA LYS A 39 13.69 -21.93 5.30
C LYS A 39 14.13 -22.77 6.48
N GLU A 40 14.94 -23.79 6.29
CA GLU A 40 15.46 -24.64 7.38
C GLU A 40 16.45 -23.87 8.26
N VAL A 41 17.28 -23.04 7.61
CA VAL A 41 18.32 -22.22 8.28
C VAL A 41 17.67 -21.12 9.13
N THR A 42 16.55 -20.55 8.70
CA THR A 42 15.83 -19.51 9.45
C THR A 42 14.65 -20.01 10.30
N GLY A 43 14.29 -21.29 10.24
CA GLY A 43 13.05 -21.77 10.87
C GLY A 43 11.77 -21.24 10.21
N SER A 44 11.81 -21.03 8.89
CA SER A 44 10.69 -20.58 8.03
C SER A 44 10.14 -19.19 8.37
N LEU A 45 11.04 -18.24 8.65
CA LEU A 45 10.68 -16.82 8.62
C LEU A 45 10.16 -16.43 7.22
N ASN A 46 9.01 -15.76 7.19
CA ASN A 46 8.42 -15.30 5.94
C ASN A 46 9.00 -13.93 5.49
N ASP A 47 8.63 -13.49 4.29
CA ASP A 47 9.16 -12.26 3.68
C ASP A 47 8.90 -11.00 4.52
N GLU A 48 7.70 -10.87 5.10
CA GLU A 48 7.31 -9.74 5.99
C GLU A 48 8.15 -9.74 7.28
N GLN A 49 8.36 -10.91 7.91
CA GLN A 49 9.22 -11.07 9.08
C GLN A 49 10.68 -10.71 8.76
N LEU A 50 11.19 -11.12 7.59
CA LEU A 50 12.57 -10.85 7.17
C LEU A 50 12.80 -9.38 6.79
N ARG A 51 11.81 -8.68 6.20
CA ARG A 51 11.87 -7.22 5.97
C ARG A 51 11.84 -6.45 7.28
N ASN A 52 10.92 -6.79 8.19
CA ASN A 52 10.88 -6.19 9.53
C ASN A 52 12.19 -6.42 10.31
N LEU A 53 12.81 -7.60 10.16
CA LEU A 53 14.12 -7.93 10.74
C LEU A 53 15.25 -7.09 10.14
N ASP A 54 15.31 -6.96 8.81
CA ASP A 54 16.34 -6.17 8.11
C ASP A 54 16.22 -4.66 8.40
N GLU A 55 15.01 -4.10 8.37
CA GLU A 55 14.76 -2.71 8.76
C GLU A 55 15.17 -2.45 10.22
N ARG A 56 14.80 -3.36 11.15
CA ARG A 56 15.17 -3.21 12.57
C ARG A 56 16.67 -3.43 12.81
N LEU A 57 17.30 -4.35 12.10
CA LEU A 57 18.75 -4.57 12.09
C LEU A 57 19.49 -3.31 11.65
N LYS A 58 19.05 -2.66 10.56
CA LYS A 58 19.61 -1.39 10.07
C LYS A 58 19.46 -0.25 11.08
N TYR A 59 18.28 -0.12 11.70
CA TYR A 59 18.07 0.87 12.78
C TYR A 59 18.97 0.61 13.99
N LEU A 60 19.06 -0.62 14.47
CA LEU A 60 19.84 -0.94 15.67
C LEU A 60 21.35 -0.85 15.41
N ARG A 61 21.81 -1.13 14.18
CA ARG A 61 23.20 -0.87 13.76
C ARG A 61 23.54 0.61 13.74
N SER A 62 22.69 1.48 13.19
CA SER A 62 22.93 2.93 13.21
C SER A 62 22.77 3.54 14.60
N LEU A 63 21.95 2.94 15.47
CA LEU A 63 21.88 3.28 16.90
C LEU A 63 23.20 2.97 17.63
N GLU A 64 23.81 1.79 17.43
CA GLU A 64 25.13 1.48 17.99
C GLU A 64 26.23 2.39 17.42
N GLU A 65 26.23 2.62 16.10
CA GLU A 65 27.21 3.52 15.46
C GLU A 65 27.12 4.93 16.05
N ARG A 66 25.90 5.48 16.18
CA ARG A 66 25.68 6.80 16.76
C ARG A 66 26.03 6.84 18.25
N ARG A 67 25.75 5.77 19.00
CA ARG A 67 26.16 5.63 20.41
C ARG A 67 27.68 5.72 20.55
N GLN A 68 28.43 5.02 19.70
CA GLN A 68 29.89 5.05 19.73
C GLN A 68 30.42 6.45 19.39
N GLN A 69 29.94 7.07 18.32
CA GLN A 69 30.30 8.46 17.96
C GLN A 69 30.06 9.46 19.10
N VAL A 70 28.98 9.28 19.88
CA VAL A 70 28.67 10.12 21.04
C VAL A 70 29.59 9.84 22.22
N LEU A 71 29.92 8.56 22.50
CA LEU A 71 30.92 8.20 23.52
C LEU A 71 32.28 8.81 23.17
N ASP A 72 32.77 8.57 21.96
CA ASP A 72 34.07 9.07 21.47
C ASP A 72 34.15 10.61 21.58
N SER A 73 33.11 11.33 21.13
CA SER A 73 33.08 12.80 21.14
C SER A 73 33.00 13.42 22.54
N ILE A 74 32.53 12.69 23.56
CA ILE A 74 32.52 13.13 24.96
C ILE A 74 33.85 12.76 25.66
N GLU A 75 34.45 11.63 25.28
CA GLU A 75 35.77 11.20 25.76
C GLU A 75 36.90 12.09 25.21
N GLU A 76 36.86 12.48 23.93
CA GLU A 76 37.75 13.50 23.33
C GLU A 76 37.67 14.87 24.03
N GLN A 77 36.51 15.22 24.60
CA GLN A 77 36.34 16.45 25.39
C GLN A 77 36.86 16.35 26.83
N GLY A 78 37.27 15.17 27.29
CA GLY A 78 37.66 14.93 28.68
C GLY A 78 36.50 15.08 29.68
N LYS A 79 35.25 14.98 29.22
CA LYS A 79 34.03 15.18 30.03
C LYS A 79 33.29 13.89 30.37
N MET A 80 33.80 12.74 29.95
CA MET A 80 33.19 11.44 30.21
C MET A 80 33.26 11.09 31.70
N THR A 81 32.14 10.67 32.29
CA THR A 81 32.06 10.07 33.63
C THR A 81 31.49 8.66 33.53
N ASP A 82 31.79 7.78 34.49
CA ASP A 82 31.27 6.40 34.48
C ASP A 82 29.73 6.38 34.54
N GLU A 83 29.10 7.32 35.24
CA GLU A 83 27.64 7.47 35.30
C GLU A 83 27.05 7.87 33.94
N LEU A 84 27.66 8.86 33.25
CA LEU A 84 27.24 9.29 31.92
C LEU A 84 27.44 8.18 30.89
N ARG A 85 28.57 7.49 30.95
CA ARG A 85 28.88 6.31 30.12
C ARG A 85 27.84 5.21 30.31
N ALA A 86 27.45 4.93 31.56
CA ALA A 86 26.39 3.97 31.87
C ALA A 86 25.02 4.41 31.31
N LYS A 87 24.64 5.70 31.46
CA LYS A 87 23.41 6.24 30.85
C LYS A 87 23.40 6.10 29.32
N ILE A 88 24.50 6.42 28.64
CA ILE A 88 24.61 6.34 27.16
C ILE A 88 24.56 4.87 26.68
N ILE A 89 25.17 3.94 27.40
CA ILE A 89 25.11 2.50 27.10
C ILE A 89 23.69 1.94 27.32
N ALA A 90 22.96 2.43 28.32
CA ALA A 90 21.59 2.01 28.62
C ALA A 90 20.50 2.67 27.73
N ALA A 91 20.81 3.75 27.01
CA ALA A 91 19.83 4.48 26.20
C ALA A 91 19.33 3.65 25.00
N GLU A 92 18.05 3.26 25.00
CA GLU A 92 17.46 2.39 23.96
C GLU A 92 17.06 3.08 22.66
N THR A 93 16.98 4.43 22.64
CA THR A 93 16.47 5.19 21.47
C THR A 93 17.45 6.26 21.01
N MET A 94 17.39 6.59 19.73
CA MET A 94 18.21 7.65 19.13
C MET A 94 18.01 9.00 19.83
N VAL A 95 16.76 9.30 20.22
CA VAL A 95 16.40 10.53 20.94
C VAL A 95 17.04 10.57 22.33
N ALA A 96 17.05 9.46 23.08
CA ALA A 96 17.71 9.42 24.38
C ALA A 96 19.24 9.58 24.29
N ILE A 97 19.87 9.09 23.21
CA ILE A 97 21.30 9.30 22.95
C ILE A 97 21.58 10.77 22.61
N GLU A 98 20.76 11.41 21.77
CA GLU A 98 20.92 12.84 21.45
C GLU A 98 20.61 13.76 22.64
N ASP A 99 19.62 13.43 23.48
CA ASP A 99 19.33 14.14 24.74
C ASP A 99 20.54 14.08 25.70
N LEU A 100 21.21 12.92 25.84
CA LEU A 100 22.43 12.77 26.64
C LEU A 100 23.66 13.46 26.02
N TYR A 101 23.70 13.59 24.69
CA TYR A 101 24.78 14.28 23.97
C TYR A 101 24.62 15.81 23.97
N LEU A 102 23.40 16.32 24.21
CA LEU A 102 23.05 17.75 24.05
C LEU A 102 23.97 18.75 24.79
N PRO A 103 24.41 18.51 26.05
CA PRO A 103 25.35 19.40 26.76
C PRO A 103 26.78 19.41 26.17
N TYR A 104 27.13 18.38 25.40
CA TYR A 104 28.47 18.14 24.85
C TYR A 104 28.57 18.46 23.36
N ARG A 105 27.42 18.67 22.71
CA ARG A 105 27.31 19.00 21.29
C ARG A 105 27.88 20.40 21.02
N PRO A 106 28.71 20.60 19.98
CA PRO A 106 29.16 21.94 19.58
C PRO A 106 27.98 22.87 19.22
N LYS A 107 27.73 23.88 20.07
CA LYS A 107 26.66 24.87 19.90
C LYS A 107 27.13 26.07 19.06
N ARG A 108 26.16 26.74 18.42
CA ARG A 108 26.36 28.14 17.93
C ARG A 108 26.36 29.09 19.13
N LYS A 109 26.79 30.34 18.98
CA LYS A 109 26.69 31.32 20.08
C LYS A 109 25.23 31.46 20.55
N THR A 110 24.96 31.06 21.79
CA THR A 110 23.69 31.21 22.49
C THR A 110 23.80 32.40 23.47
N ARG A 111 22.68 32.87 24.03
CA ARG A 111 22.73 33.89 25.09
C ARG A 111 23.56 33.41 26.29
N ALA A 112 23.32 32.17 26.70
CA ALA A 112 24.11 31.46 27.72
C ALA A 112 25.60 31.36 27.36
N SER A 113 25.97 30.97 26.14
CA SER A 113 27.39 30.90 25.77
C SER A 113 28.06 32.28 25.77
N ILE A 114 27.35 33.34 25.37
CA ILE A 114 27.83 34.73 25.46
C ILE A 114 27.96 35.15 26.93
N ALA A 115 27.01 34.80 27.80
CA ALA A 115 27.11 35.07 29.23
C ALA A 115 28.29 34.34 29.90
N ARG A 116 28.61 33.11 29.46
CA ARG A 116 29.81 32.37 29.89
C ARG A 116 31.10 33.01 29.37
N GLU A 117 31.15 33.47 28.11
CA GLU A 117 32.26 34.28 27.57
C GLU A 117 32.44 35.59 28.37
N LYS A 118 31.35 36.20 28.83
CA LYS A 118 31.36 37.39 29.70
C LYS A 118 31.66 37.09 31.18
N GLY A 119 31.85 35.82 31.56
CA GLY A 119 32.26 35.42 32.92
C GLY A 119 31.13 35.34 33.95
N LEU A 120 29.86 35.38 33.53
CA LEU A 120 28.69 35.38 34.42
C LEU A 120 28.38 34.00 35.06
N GLU A 121 29.15 32.98 34.68
CA GLU A 121 29.11 31.61 35.23
C GLU A 121 29.20 31.58 36.77
N GLY A 122 30.02 32.43 37.38
CA GLY A 122 30.13 32.51 38.85
C GLY A 122 28.84 33.00 39.52
N LEU A 123 28.09 33.92 38.88
CA LEU A 123 26.80 34.40 39.37
C LEU A 123 25.72 33.32 39.21
N ALA A 124 25.75 32.56 38.11
CA ALA A 124 24.87 31.40 37.91
C ALA A 124 25.08 30.33 38.99
N GLN A 125 26.33 30.08 39.41
CA GLN A 125 26.65 29.15 40.49
C GLN A 125 26.15 29.65 41.87
N ILE A 126 26.21 30.97 42.14
CA ILE A 126 25.63 31.57 43.37
C ILE A 126 24.10 31.39 43.40
N LEU A 127 23.41 31.62 42.26
CA LEU A 127 21.97 31.38 42.14
C LEU A 127 21.62 29.89 42.32
N LEU A 128 22.40 28.98 41.75
CA LEU A 128 22.21 27.52 41.87
C LEU A 128 22.53 26.97 43.27
N ALA A 129 23.30 27.68 44.09
CA ALA A 129 23.52 27.33 45.49
C ALA A 129 22.30 27.66 46.37
N GLN A 130 21.59 28.75 46.07
CA GLN A 130 20.40 29.23 46.82
C GLN A 130 20.69 29.60 48.29
N GLU A 131 21.96 29.83 48.64
CA GLU A 131 22.43 30.12 50.00
C GLU A 131 22.66 31.62 50.30
N THR A 132 22.60 32.51 49.29
CA THR A 132 22.81 33.95 49.53
C THR A 132 21.68 34.58 50.36
N THR A 133 22.09 35.44 51.29
CA THR A 133 21.22 36.28 52.12
C THR A 133 21.22 37.75 51.70
N LYS A 134 21.94 38.12 50.62
CA LYS A 134 21.99 39.49 50.09
C LYS A 134 20.98 39.70 48.95
N PRO A 135 20.51 40.93 48.68
CA PRO A 135 19.79 41.24 47.45
C PRO A 135 20.60 40.82 46.22
N LEU A 136 19.95 40.18 45.23
CA LEU A 136 20.64 39.68 44.03
C LEU A 136 21.31 40.79 43.21
N ALA A 137 20.83 42.03 43.30
CA ALA A 137 21.48 43.19 42.70
C ALA A 137 22.87 43.49 43.30
N GLU A 138 23.11 43.17 44.57
CA GLU A 138 24.43 43.34 45.22
C GLU A 138 25.40 42.22 44.78
N GLU A 139 24.94 40.97 44.72
CA GLU A 139 25.76 39.86 44.23
C GLU A 139 26.07 40.04 42.73
N ALA A 140 25.09 40.47 41.93
CA ALA A 140 25.27 40.73 40.51
C ALA A 140 26.14 41.96 40.20
N ALA A 141 26.15 42.98 41.08
CA ALA A 141 27.04 44.13 40.96
C ALA A 141 28.53 43.74 40.95
N ALA A 142 28.91 42.64 41.60
CA ALA A 142 30.28 42.10 41.57
C ALA A 142 30.69 41.50 40.20
N PHE A 143 29.75 41.33 39.27
CA PHE A 143 29.96 40.78 37.92
C PHE A 143 29.67 41.80 36.81
N VAL A 144 29.47 43.08 37.15
CA VAL A 144 29.33 44.17 36.16
C VAL A 144 30.71 44.53 35.63
N ASP A 145 30.87 44.43 34.31
CA ASP A 145 32.14 44.61 33.62
C ASP A 145 31.91 45.25 32.24
N PRO A 146 32.10 46.57 32.11
CA PRO A 146 31.94 47.27 30.84
C PRO A 146 32.93 46.85 29.75
N GLU A 147 34.11 46.32 30.09
CA GLU A 147 35.07 45.81 29.09
C GLU A 147 34.60 44.46 28.50
N LYS A 148 33.80 43.71 29.26
CA LYS A 148 33.08 42.51 28.77
C LYS A 148 31.67 42.81 28.28
N GLU A 149 31.31 44.07 28.01
CA GLU A 149 29.95 44.48 27.59
C GLU A 149 28.85 43.98 28.57
N VAL A 150 29.06 44.13 29.88
CA VAL A 150 28.04 43.96 30.93
C VAL A 150 27.86 45.32 31.60
N GLU A 151 26.83 46.06 31.21
CA GLU A 151 26.70 47.49 31.55
C GLU A 151 26.08 47.71 32.94
N ASP A 152 25.23 46.79 33.41
CA ASP A 152 24.52 46.89 34.69
C ASP A 152 24.25 45.52 35.34
N ALA A 153 23.81 45.56 36.61
CA ALA A 153 23.57 44.37 37.42
C ALA A 153 22.35 43.54 36.96
N ALA A 154 21.40 44.12 36.21
CA ALA A 154 20.28 43.39 35.62
C ALA A 154 20.72 42.63 34.36
N GLN A 155 21.63 43.19 33.54
CA GLN A 155 22.29 42.46 32.45
C GLN A 155 23.12 41.28 32.98
N ALA A 156 23.87 41.49 34.07
CA ALA A 156 24.63 40.43 34.74
C ALA A 156 23.70 39.31 35.25
N LEU A 157 22.62 39.67 35.96
CA LEU A 157 21.62 38.71 36.47
C LEU A 157 20.91 37.96 35.33
N GLN A 158 20.46 38.66 34.30
CA GLN A 158 19.79 38.06 33.14
C GLN A 158 20.71 37.10 32.37
N GLY A 159 22.01 37.40 32.26
CA GLY A 159 22.99 36.50 31.67
C GLY A 159 23.21 35.23 32.51
N ALA A 160 23.23 35.35 33.83
CA ALA A 160 23.26 34.20 34.74
C ALA A 160 21.96 33.36 34.68
N MET A 161 20.80 34.01 34.53
CA MET A 161 19.52 33.32 34.30
C MET A 161 19.52 32.57 32.96
N ASP A 162 20.05 33.17 31.88
CA ASP A 162 20.17 32.54 30.56
C ASP A 162 21.08 31.30 30.59
N ILE A 163 22.17 31.33 31.37
CA ILE A 163 23.04 30.16 31.61
C ILE A 163 22.24 29.01 32.23
N ILE A 164 21.56 29.26 33.34
CA ILE A 164 20.82 28.22 34.06
C ILE A 164 19.64 27.71 33.21
N ALA A 165 18.98 28.58 32.43
CA ALA A 165 17.92 28.19 31.53
C ALA A 165 18.41 27.23 30.41
N GLU A 166 19.62 27.44 29.88
CA GLU A 166 20.25 26.49 28.96
C GLU A 166 20.57 25.16 29.67
N ASP A 167 21.13 25.18 30.87
CA ASP A 167 21.49 23.97 31.62
C ASP A 167 20.25 23.14 32.06
N VAL A 168 19.13 23.81 32.38
CA VAL A 168 17.83 23.17 32.63
C VAL A 168 17.24 22.59 31.33
N SER A 169 17.41 23.26 30.18
CA SER A 169 16.94 22.78 28.87
C SER A 169 17.77 21.63 28.29
N ASP A 170 19.06 21.56 28.62
CA ASP A 170 19.98 20.50 28.20
C ASP A 170 19.83 19.23 29.07
N ASN A 171 19.10 19.29 30.19
CA ASN A 171 18.97 18.18 31.12
C ASN A 171 18.09 17.04 30.57
N ALA A 172 18.73 15.93 30.19
CA ALA A 172 18.07 14.75 29.63
C ALA A 172 16.96 14.16 30.54
N ASP A 173 17.14 14.16 31.87
CA ASP A 173 16.15 13.62 32.80
C ASP A 173 14.89 14.52 32.90
N PHE A 174 15.05 15.83 32.69
CA PHE A 174 13.92 16.76 32.58
C PHE A 174 13.23 16.64 31.22
N ARG A 175 13.99 16.59 30.12
CA ARG A 175 13.47 16.40 28.76
C ARG A 175 12.65 15.12 28.64
N ALA A 176 13.13 14.01 29.21
CA ALA A 176 12.41 12.74 29.25
C ALA A 176 11.05 12.85 29.96
N TYR A 177 11.02 13.36 31.20
CA TYR A 177 9.79 13.53 31.96
C TYR A 177 8.78 14.45 31.26
N ILE A 178 9.25 15.56 30.66
CA ILE A 178 8.39 16.53 29.98
C ILE A 178 7.82 15.93 28.69
N ARG A 179 8.62 15.18 27.92
CA ARG A 179 8.17 14.44 26.73
C ARG A 179 7.12 13.39 27.09
N GLU A 180 7.39 12.56 28.10
CA GLU A 180 6.46 11.54 28.58
C GLU A 180 5.14 12.15 29.08
N THR A 181 5.19 13.15 29.97
CA THR A 181 4.01 13.81 30.54
C THR A 181 3.16 14.50 29.45
N THR A 182 3.80 15.10 28.44
CA THR A 182 3.10 15.72 27.30
C THR A 182 2.48 14.67 26.36
N MET A 183 3.15 13.55 26.14
CA MET A 183 2.62 12.43 25.35
C MET A 183 1.45 11.72 26.07
N GLU A 184 1.50 11.64 27.41
CA GLU A 184 0.49 11.06 28.29
C GLU A 184 -0.81 11.88 28.32
N GLN A 185 -0.69 13.19 28.58
CA GLN A 185 -1.80 14.07 28.97
C GLN A 185 -2.09 15.22 28.00
N GLY A 186 -1.14 15.58 27.13
CA GLY A 186 -1.25 16.73 26.23
C GLY A 186 -2.39 16.58 25.21
N ILE A 187 -2.88 17.73 24.74
CA ILE A 187 -4.00 17.83 23.79
C ILE A 187 -3.47 18.37 22.47
N LEU A 188 -3.67 17.63 21.38
CA LEU A 188 -3.41 18.12 20.04
C LEU A 188 -4.57 19.04 19.62
N THR A 189 -4.31 20.32 19.44
CA THR A 189 -5.31 21.32 19.04
C THR A 189 -5.06 21.84 17.63
N SER A 190 -6.13 22.16 16.91
CA SER A 190 -6.10 22.65 15.54
C SER A 190 -7.09 23.78 15.35
N LYS A 191 -6.60 24.91 14.83
CA LYS A 191 -7.32 26.18 14.68
C LYS A 191 -7.19 26.69 13.24
N ALA A 192 -8.26 27.23 12.66
CA ALA A 192 -8.25 27.74 11.27
C ALA A 192 -7.35 28.99 11.11
N LYS A 193 -6.69 29.14 9.96
CA LYS A 193 -6.02 30.39 9.55
C LYS A 193 -6.99 31.44 8.99
N ASP A 194 -8.10 31.00 8.39
CA ASP A 194 -9.27 31.84 8.04
C ASP A 194 -10.55 31.02 8.25
N GLU A 195 -11.33 31.37 9.28
CA GLU A 195 -12.59 30.73 9.63
C GLU A 195 -13.68 30.84 8.53
N LYS A 196 -13.52 31.76 7.56
CA LYS A 196 -14.48 32.02 6.49
C LYS A 196 -14.13 31.32 5.18
N ALA A 197 -12.92 30.79 5.07
CA ALA A 197 -12.51 30.01 3.90
C ALA A 197 -13.18 28.63 3.96
N GLN A 198 -14.03 28.31 2.99
CA GLN A 198 -14.57 26.95 2.87
C GLN A 198 -13.48 26.00 2.35
N SER A 199 -13.30 24.85 3.00
CA SER A 199 -12.28 23.87 2.61
C SER A 199 -12.65 22.45 3.02
N VAL A 200 -11.88 21.47 2.55
CA VAL A 200 -12.01 20.07 3.00
C VAL A 200 -11.60 19.86 4.47
N TYR A 201 -11.03 20.89 5.12
CA TYR A 201 -10.56 20.84 6.50
C TYR A 201 -11.52 21.49 7.51
N GLU A 202 -12.75 21.86 7.11
CA GLU A 202 -13.75 22.50 8.01
C GLU A 202 -13.97 21.70 9.33
N MET A 203 -13.88 20.37 9.30
CA MET A 203 -13.97 19.51 10.50
C MET A 203 -12.77 19.62 11.48
N TYR A 204 -11.69 20.28 11.06
CA TYR A 204 -10.45 20.49 11.81
C TYR A 204 -10.22 21.96 12.22
N TYR A 205 -11.17 22.86 11.95
CA TYR A 205 -11.06 24.31 12.21
C TYR A 205 -11.09 24.70 13.70
N GLY A 206 -11.62 23.82 14.54
CA GLY A 206 -11.64 23.91 16.00
C GLY A 206 -11.67 22.50 16.58
N TYR A 207 -10.58 21.76 16.37
CA TYR A 207 -10.46 20.34 16.69
C TYR A 207 -9.45 20.13 17.83
N GLU A 208 -9.81 19.27 18.78
CA GLU A 208 -9.01 18.95 19.97
C GLU A 208 -9.11 17.45 20.26
N GLU A 209 -7.97 16.76 20.39
CA GLU A 209 -7.94 15.34 20.79
C GLU A 209 -6.67 15.03 21.63
N PRO A 210 -6.76 14.23 22.72
CA PRO A 210 -5.59 13.87 23.51
C PRO A 210 -4.52 13.14 22.68
N VAL A 211 -3.27 13.58 22.80
CA VAL A 211 -2.11 13.09 22.03
C VAL A 211 -2.00 11.56 22.05
N LYS A 212 -2.16 10.93 23.23
CA LYS A 212 -2.13 9.47 23.42
C LYS A 212 -3.21 8.67 22.65
N LYS A 213 -4.21 9.35 22.06
CA LYS A 213 -5.39 8.71 21.43
C LYS A 213 -5.55 9.02 19.94
N VAL A 214 -4.81 9.99 19.40
CA VAL A 214 -5.01 10.50 18.03
C VAL A 214 -4.73 9.43 16.98
N LEU A 215 -5.58 9.37 15.95
CA LEU A 215 -5.47 8.37 14.87
C LEU A 215 -4.61 8.89 13.72
N GLY A 216 -3.74 8.04 13.17
CA GLY A 216 -2.74 8.44 12.16
C GLY A 216 -3.32 9.15 10.92
N HIS A 217 -4.47 8.71 10.40
CA HIS A 217 -5.13 9.40 9.28
C HIS A 217 -5.48 10.87 9.58
N ARG A 218 -5.76 11.20 10.85
CA ARG A 218 -6.01 12.58 11.29
C ARG A 218 -4.73 13.38 11.40
N ILE A 219 -3.62 12.77 11.85
CA ILE A 219 -2.30 13.43 11.81
C ILE A 219 -1.92 13.78 10.37
N LEU A 220 -2.12 12.88 9.40
CA LEU A 220 -1.87 13.17 7.99
C LEU A 220 -2.78 14.30 7.47
N ALA A 221 -4.08 14.27 7.77
CA ALA A 221 -5.02 15.33 7.38
C ALA A 221 -4.70 16.70 8.01
N LEU A 222 -4.32 16.73 9.28
CA LEU A 222 -3.90 17.93 10.02
C LEU A 222 -2.59 18.50 9.47
N ASN A 223 -1.57 17.65 9.26
CA ASN A 223 -0.29 18.04 8.66
C ASN A 223 -0.49 18.62 7.26
N ARG A 224 -1.35 18.01 6.43
CA ARG A 224 -1.68 18.50 5.10
C ARG A 224 -2.42 19.85 5.16
N GLY A 225 -3.43 19.99 6.02
CA GLY A 225 -4.15 21.25 6.21
C GLY A 225 -3.25 22.38 6.75
N GLU A 226 -2.23 22.06 7.53
CA GLU A 226 -1.20 23.00 7.98
C GLU A 226 -0.25 23.42 6.83
N ALA A 227 0.21 22.45 6.02
CA ALA A 227 1.08 22.67 4.86
C ALA A 227 0.39 23.45 3.72
N GLU A 228 -0.88 23.16 3.44
CA GLU A 228 -1.75 23.92 2.53
C GLU A 228 -2.20 25.27 3.12
N LYS A 229 -1.85 25.55 4.39
CA LYS A 229 -2.10 26.81 5.13
C LYS A 229 -3.58 27.11 5.42
N PHE A 230 -4.41 26.08 5.58
CA PHE A 230 -5.75 26.22 6.16
C PHE A 230 -5.75 26.15 7.69
N LEU A 231 -4.84 25.36 8.29
CA LEU A 231 -4.80 25.08 9.73
C LEU A 231 -3.52 25.62 10.40
N VAL A 232 -3.57 25.83 11.71
CA VAL A 232 -2.43 25.87 12.64
C VAL A 232 -2.64 24.74 13.63
N VAL A 233 -1.65 23.86 13.77
CA VAL A 233 -1.70 22.69 14.66
C VAL A 233 -0.71 22.88 15.80
N LYS A 234 -1.13 22.62 17.04
CA LYS A 234 -0.31 22.72 18.26
C LYS A 234 -0.52 21.54 19.20
N ILE A 235 0.40 21.36 20.13
CA ILE A 235 0.21 20.50 21.31
C ILE A 235 0.16 21.39 22.55
N GLU A 236 -1.01 21.40 23.21
CA GLU A 236 -1.22 22.07 24.49
C GLU A 236 -0.83 21.08 25.61
N ALA A 237 0.26 21.38 26.32
CA ALA A 237 0.89 20.53 27.32
C ALA A 237 0.39 20.83 28.75
N PRO A 238 0.53 19.92 29.73
CA PRO A 238 0.15 20.16 31.12
C PRO A 238 1.20 21.01 31.86
N GLU A 239 1.31 22.29 31.46
CA GLU A 239 2.39 23.20 31.86
C GLU A 239 2.54 23.31 33.37
N GLU A 240 1.44 23.43 34.12
CA GLU A 240 1.47 23.54 35.58
C GLU A 240 2.15 22.32 36.24
N GLN A 241 1.87 21.09 35.79
CA GLN A 241 2.51 19.87 36.31
C GLN A 241 4.00 19.83 35.93
N ILE A 242 4.36 20.31 34.74
CA ILE A 242 5.75 20.37 34.27
C ILE A 242 6.56 21.38 35.10
N LEU A 243 6.01 22.57 35.33
CA LEU A 243 6.63 23.64 36.11
C LEU A 243 6.74 23.25 37.60
N GLN A 244 5.71 22.61 38.17
CA GLN A 244 5.78 22.02 39.51
C GLN A 244 6.90 20.98 39.63
N TYR A 245 7.12 20.15 38.61
CA TYR A 245 8.23 19.18 38.58
C TYR A 245 9.60 19.86 38.49
N LEU A 246 9.78 20.82 37.57
CA LEU A 246 11.03 21.58 37.42
C LEU A 246 11.38 22.32 38.71
N ASN A 247 10.41 23.02 39.30
CA ASN A 247 10.58 23.71 40.58
C ASN A 247 10.94 22.74 41.71
N LYS A 248 10.28 21.57 41.80
CA LYS A 248 10.60 20.53 42.78
C LYS A 248 11.98 19.87 42.58
N LYS A 249 12.57 19.97 41.39
CA LYS A 249 13.91 19.46 41.07
C LYS A 249 15.01 20.51 41.26
N MET A 250 14.71 21.78 41.01
CA MET A 250 15.69 22.87 41.06
C MET A 250 15.73 23.61 42.40
N LEU A 251 14.62 23.70 43.15
CA LEU A 251 14.60 24.30 44.48
C LEU A 251 15.16 23.32 45.51
N LYS A 252 16.28 23.71 46.14
CA LYS A 252 16.99 22.97 47.20
C LYS A 252 16.66 23.53 48.58
N ASN A 253 16.61 24.87 48.66
CA ASN A 253 16.35 25.63 49.88
C ASN A 253 15.15 26.55 49.66
N ASP A 254 14.32 26.75 50.69
CA ASP A 254 13.27 27.77 50.65
C ASP A 254 13.88 29.13 51.04
N ASN A 255 14.34 29.87 50.03
CA ASN A 255 15.01 31.16 50.20
C ASN A 255 14.20 32.24 49.45
N PRO A 256 13.59 33.22 50.15
CA PRO A 256 12.72 34.22 49.52
C PRO A 256 13.43 35.15 48.54
N ILE A 257 14.76 35.16 48.50
CA ILE A 257 15.56 35.94 47.56
C ILE A 257 15.79 35.17 46.24
N THR A 258 16.09 33.86 46.31
CA THR A 258 16.44 33.06 45.11
C THR A 258 15.29 32.20 44.58
N THR A 259 14.35 31.76 45.42
CA THR A 259 13.19 30.94 45.00
C THR A 259 12.39 31.58 43.86
N PRO A 260 12.05 32.90 43.87
CA PRO A 260 11.29 33.52 42.77
C PRO A 260 12.07 33.51 41.44
N VAL A 261 13.37 33.79 41.49
CA VAL A 261 14.22 33.84 40.28
C VAL A 261 14.48 32.43 39.71
N ILE A 262 14.60 31.40 40.57
CA ILE A 262 14.67 30.01 40.10
C ILE A 262 13.35 29.56 39.46
N GLN A 263 12.20 30.03 39.97
CA GLN A 263 10.89 29.79 39.33
C GLN A 263 10.79 30.49 37.97
N GLU A 264 11.25 31.74 37.86
CA GLU A 264 11.31 32.50 36.61
C GLU A 264 12.25 31.84 35.56
N ILE A 265 13.43 31.38 35.98
CA ILE A 265 14.35 30.61 35.14
C ILE A 265 13.69 29.32 34.64
N ASN A 266 12.98 28.58 35.49
CA ASN A 266 12.28 27.35 35.08
C ASN A 266 11.14 27.63 34.09
N GLN A 267 10.43 28.75 34.24
CA GLN A 267 9.41 29.20 33.30
C GLN A 267 10.01 29.49 31.91
N ASP A 268 11.04 30.34 31.85
CA ASP A 268 11.69 30.71 30.59
C ASP A 268 12.40 29.53 29.93
N ALA A 269 13.10 28.68 30.70
CA ALA A 269 13.68 27.44 30.18
C ALA A 269 12.63 26.53 29.55
N TYR A 270 11.47 26.39 30.19
CA TYR A 270 10.36 25.61 29.65
C TYR A 270 9.78 26.24 28.39
N GLU A 271 9.28 27.48 28.44
CA GLU A 271 8.58 28.14 27.34
C GLU A 271 9.48 28.37 26.11
N ARG A 272 10.71 28.83 26.33
CA ARG A 272 11.60 29.31 25.25
C ARG A 272 12.42 28.20 24.61
N LEU A 273 12.78 27.15 25.37
CA LEU A 273 13.78 26.16 24.94
C LEU A 273 13.22 24.72 24.92
N ILE A 274 12.55 24.28 25.99
CA ILE A 274 12.09 22.89 26.10
C ILE A 274 10.80 22.67 25.30
N ALA A 275 9.73 23.42 25.58
CA ALA A 275 8.41 23.19 24.99
C ALA A 275 8.41 23.21 23.44
N PRO A 276 9.04 24.17 22.74
CA PRO A 276 9.07 24.20 21.27
C PRO A 276 9.91 23.08 20.65
N ALA A 277 10.79 22.45 21.43
CA ALA A 277 11.56 21.28 21.01
C ALA A 277 10.78 19.98 21.26
N ILE A 278 10.18 19.82 22.44
CA ILE A 278 9.37 18.64 22.79
C ILE A 278 8.07 18.58 21.96
N GLU A 279 7.41 19.71 21.68
CA GLU A 279 6.30 19.77 20.74
C GLU A 279 6.73 19.25 19.36
N ARG A 280 7.91 19.65 18.87
CA ARG A 280 8.44 19.16 17.59
C ARG A 280 8.78 17.68 17.63
N ASP A 281 9.45 17.19 18.68
CA ASP A 281 9.77 15.78 18.86
C ASP A 281 8.48 14.93 18.80
N ILE A 282 7.43 15.35 19.51
CA ILE A 282 6.14 14.63 19.54
C ILE A 282 5.38 14.78 18.22
N ARG A 283 5.32 15.96 17.59
CA ARG A 283 4.70 16.16 16.27
C ARG A 283 5.39 15.28 15.21
N ASN A 284 6.72 15.13 15.29
CA ASN A 284 7.49 14.23 14.42
C ASN A 284 7.15 12.75 14.72
N GLU A 285 7.20 12.31 15.98
CA GLU A 285 6.91 10.92 16.36
C GLU A 285 5.48 10.49 15.97
N LEU A 286 4.50 11.38 16.17
CA LEU A 286 3.11 11.18 15.70
C LEU A 286 3.03 11.08 14.17
N THR A 287 3.85 11.84 13.45
CA THR A 287 3.89 11.84 11.98
C THR A 287 4.54 10.57 11.45
N GLU A 288 5.70 10.15 11.98
CA GLU A 288 6.34 8.88 11.60
C GLU A 288 5.42 7.68 11.88
N LYS A 289 4.78 7.63 13.05
CA LYS A 289 3.79 6.58 13.37
C LYS A 289 2.56 6.60 12.46
N ALA A 290 2.13 7.78 12.01
CA ALA A 290 1.03 7.93 11.06
C ALA A 290 1.44 7.51 9.64
N GLU A 291 2.66 7.86 9.21
CA GLU A 291 3.22 7.45 7.93
C GLU A 291 3.38 5.93 7.85
N ASP A 292 4.02 5.31 8.83
CA ASP A 292 4.32 3.88 8.83
C ASP A 292 3.05 3.02 8.79
N GLY A 293 2.02 3.43 9.55
CA GLY A 293 0.71 2.79 9.51
C GLY A 293 0.03 2.90 8.15
N ALA A 294 0.17 4.03 7.45
CA ALA A 294 -0.39 4.23 6.13
C ALA A 294 0.42 3.52 5.02
N ILE A 295 1.76 3.59 5.05
CA ILE A 295 2.65 2.86 4.13
C ILE A 295 2.38 1.34 4.21
N THR A 296 2.16 0.80 5.41
CA THR A 296 1.77 -0.61 5.61
C THR A 296 0.47 -0.98 4.91
N VAL A 297 -0.53 -0.08 4.90
CA VAL A 297 -1.79 -0.28 4.15
C VAL A 297 -1.55 -0.15 2.65
N PHE A 298 -0.71 0.79 2.21
CA PHE A 298 -0.43 1.01 0.79
C PHE A 298 0.33 -0.16 0.17
N GLY A 299 1.24 -0.78 0.92
CA GLY A 299 1.88 -2.04 0.53
C GLY A 299 0.85 -3.15 0.29
N LYS A 300 -0.10 -3.33 1.21
CA LYS A 300 -1.18 -4.35 1.08
C LYS A 300 -2.09 -4.07 -0.13
N ASN A 301 -2.44 -2.81 -0.36
CA ASN A 301 -3.21 -2.39 -1.53
C ASN A 301 -2.42 -2.64 -2.84
N LEU A 302 -1.11 -2.39 -2.85
CA LEU A 302 -0.26 -2.70 -3.99
C LEU A 302 -0.17 -4.22 -4.23
N THR A 303 -0.01 -5.04 -3.18
CA THR A 303 -0.05 -6.51 -3.28
C THR A 303 -1.36 -6.98 -3.92
N GLN A 304 -2.52 -6.43 -3.52
CA GLN A 304 -3.81 -6.79 -4.12
C GLN A 304 -3.88 -6.47 -5.62
N LEU A 305 -3.34 -5.33 -6.07
CA LEU A 305 -3.32 -4.94 -7.48
C LEU A 305 -2.35 -5.80 -8.32
N LEU A 306 -1.17 -6.12 -7.79
CA LEU A 306 -0.14 -6.91 -8.48
C LEU A 306 -0.48 -8.41 -8.54
N MET A 307 -1.12 -8.94 -7.49
CA MET A 307 -1.49 -10.35 -7.37
C MET A 307 -2.88 -10.67 -7.94
N ALA A 308 -3.54 -9.71 -8.61
CA ALA A 308 -4.80 -9.94 -9.30
C ALA A 308 -4.65 -10.98 -10.43
N PRO A 309 -5.62 -11.91 -10.64
CA PRO A 309 -5.49 -12.96 -11.64
C PRO A 309 -5.38 -12.42 -13.08
N PRO A 310 -4.40 -12.89 -13.88
CA PRO A 310 -4.28 -12.54 -15.31
C PRO A 310 -5.39 -13.16 -16.17
N ILE A 311 -5.82 -12.48 -17.23
CA ILE A 311 -6.73 -13.02 -18.25
C ILE A 311 -5.99 -13.22 -19.57
N ALA A 312 -5.19 -14.29 -19.61
CA ALA A 312 -4.40 -14.68 -20.77
C ALA A 312 -5.25 -15.14 -21.98
N GLY A 313 -4.68 -15.07 -23.18
CA GLY A 313 -5.27 -15.68 -24.38
C GLY A 313 -6.45 -14.91 -25.00
N LYS A 314 -6.76 -13.69 -24.54
CA LYS A 314 -7.90 -12.89 -24.99
C LYS A 314 -7.51 -11.61 -25.72
N THR A 315 -8.26 -11.27 -26.77
CA THR A 315 -8.13 -9.96 -27.46
C THR A 315 -8.92 -8.92 -26.68
N VAL A 316 -8.24 -7.86 -26.23
CA VAL A 316 -8.77 -6.83 -25.34
C VAL A 316 -8.85 -5.48 -26.05
N LEU A 317 -10.01 -4.82 -25.96
CA LEU A 317 -10.17 -3.41 -26.29
C LEU A 317 -10.01 -2.60 -24.99
N GLY A 318 -8.88 -1.92 -24.84
CA GLY A 318 -8.66 -0.96 -23.75
C GLY A 318 -9.34 0.36 -24.06
N TRP A 319 -10.05 0.91 -23.08
CA TRP A 319 -10.81 2.16 -23.14
C TRP A 319 -10.36 3.09 -22.02
N ASP A 320 -9.70 4.18 -22.39
CA ASP A 320 -9.30 5.31 -21.54
C ASP A 320 -10.43 6.37 -21.58
N PRO A 321 -11.24 6.52 -20.52
CA PRO A 321 -12.37 7.44 -20.50
C PRO A 321 -11.92 8.90 -20.41
N ALA A 322 -12.50 9.79 -21.22
CA ALA A 322 -12.41 11.23 -20.97
C ALA A 322 -13.51 12.03 -21.67
N PHE A 323 -13.94 13.11 -21.02
CA PHE A 323 -14.86 14.11 -21.56
C PHE A 323 -14.26 14.90 -22.76
N ARG A 324 -13.61 16.04 -22.48
CA ARG A 324 -13.24 17.04 -23.51
C ARG A 324 -12.27 16.52 -24.57
N THR A 325 -11.37 15.61 -24.19
CA THR A 325 -10.31 15.07 -25.07
C THR A 325 -10.71 13.79 -25.82
N GLY A 326 -11.96 13.33 -25.65
CA GLY A 326 -12.44 12.07 -26.20
C GLY A 326 -11.90 10.84 -25.45
N CYS A 327 -12.64 9.73 -25.52
CA CYS A 327 -12.17 8.45 -24.99
C CYS A 327 -11.19 7.82 -26.00
N LYS A 328 -10.06 7.30 -25.50
CA LYS A 328 -9.03 6.67 -26.35
C LYS A 328 -9.16 5.16 -26.27
N LEU A 329 -9.02 4.51 -27.41
CA LEU A 329 -9.16 3.08 -27.59
C LEU A 329 -7.84 2.49 -28.07
N ALA A 330 -7.47 1.33 -27.54
CA ALA A 330 -6.38 0.51 -28.05
C ALA A 330 -6.86 -0.95 -28.16
N ILE A 331 -6.67 -1.57 -29.33
CA ILE A 331 -6.92 -2.99 -29.52
C ILE A 331 -5.63 -3.74 -29.26
N VAL A 332 -5.65 -4.73 -28.38
CA VAL A 332 -4.49 -5.54 -27.99
C VAL A 332 -4.80 -7.02 -28.20
N ASP A 333 -3.93 -7.72 -28.92
CA ASP A 333 -4.09 -9.16 -29.17
C ASP A 333 -3.74 -10.02 -27.95
N ALA A 334 -4.01 -11.32 -28.05
CA ALA A 334 -3.75 -12.30 -27.00
C ALA A 334 -2.27 -12.41 -26.53
N THR A 335 -1.32 -11.72 -27.18
CA THR A 335 0.10 -11.67 -26.82
C THR A 335 0.53 -10.34 -26.18
N GLY A 336 -0.38 -9.37 -26.04
CA GLY A 336 -0.07 -8.03 -25.52
C GLY A 336 0.41 -7.04 -26.60
N LYS A 337 0.31 -7.38 -27.89
CA LYS A 337 0.67 -6.50 -29.00
C LYS A 337 -0.51 -5.62 -29.41
N VAL A 338 -0.27 -4.32 -29.55
CA VAL A 338 -1.29 -3.36 -30.02
C VAL A 338 -1.50 -3.52 -31.53
N LEU A 339 -2.76 -3.66 -31.96
CA LEU A 339 -3.18 -3.89 -33.35
C LEU A 339 -3.79 -2.65 -34.03
N ASP A 340 -4.44 -1.79 -33.26
CA ASP A 340 -5.11 -0.56 -33.74
C ASP A 340 -5.32 0.41 -32.57
N THR A 341 -5.49 1.70 -32.87
CA THR A 341 -5.86 2.71 -31.86
C THR A 341 -6.83 3.74 -32.44
N LYS A 342 -7.70 4.30 -31.61
CA LYS A 342 -8.74 5.25 -32.04
C LYS A 342 -9.05 6.27 -30.94
N VAL A 343 -9.52 7.44 -31.32
CA VAL A 343 -10.20 8.39 -30.40
C VAL A 343 -11.65 8.51 -30.83
N ILE A 344 -12.57 8.41 -29.87
CA ILE A 344 -14.02 8.57 -30.04
C ILE A 344 -14.56 9.60 -29.05
N TYR A 345 -15.73 10.17 -29.33
CA TYR A 345 -16.31 11.26 -28.52
C TYR A 345 -17.73 10.95 -28.01
N PRO A 346 -17.98 9.79 -27.37
CA PRO A 346 -19.32 9.38 -26.95
C PRO A 346 -19.89 10.24 -25.81
N THR A 347 -19.02 10.80 -24.95
CA THR A 347 -19.38 11.57 -23.76
C THR A 347 -19.49 13.07 -24.01
N ALA A 348 -19.95 13.82 -23.02
CA ALA A 348 -19.96 15.28 -23.04
C ALA A 348 -18.53 15.86 -23.23
N PRO A 349 -18.37 17.02 -23.90
CA PRO A 349 -19.42 17.87 -24.47
C PRO A 349 -19.97 17.42 -25.84
N GLN A 350 -19.31 16.51 -26.57
CA GLN A 350 -19.70 16.18 -27.95
C GLN A 350 -20.88 15.21 -28.05
N ASN A 351 -21.03 14.27 -27.12
CA ASN A 351 -22.14 13.31 -27.02
C ASN A 351 -22.40 12.47 -28.29
N LYS A 352 -21.34 12.12 -29.06
CA LYS A 352 -21.41 11.37 -30.31
C LYS A 352 -21.56 9.86 -30.10
N VAL A 353 -22.57 9.44 -29.32
CA VAL A 353 -22.77 8.03 -28.90
C VAL A 353 -22.91 7.09 -30.10
N GLU A 354 -23.81 7.37 -31.05
CA GLU A 354 -24.09 6.48 -32.18
C GLU A 354 -22.92 6.37 -33.17
N GLU A 355 -22.20 7.48 -33.42
CA GLU A 355 -20.97 7.48 -34.23
C GLU A 355 -19.86 6.65 -33.58
N ALA A 356 -19.75 6.72 -32.24
CA ALA A 356 -18.84 5.87 -31.49
C ALA A 356 -19.25 4.38 -31.55
N LYS A 357 -20.53 4.05 -31.35
CA LYS A 357 -21.05 2.66 -31.46
C LYS A 357 -20.73 2.04 -32.82
N VAL A 358 -20.92 2.79 -33.93
CA VAL A 358 -20.64 2.29 -35.29
C VAL A 358 -19.15 1.96 -35.49
N GLU A 359 -18.24 2.83 -35.07
CA GLU A 359 -16.79 2.54 -35.18
C GLU A 359 -16.34 1.45 -34.20
N LEU A 360 -16.96 1.37 -33.01
CA LEU A 360 -16.70 0.32 -32.02
C LEU A 360 -17.08 -1.08 -32.54
N LYS A 361 -18.30 -1.26 -33.10
CA LYS A 361 -18.72 -2.54 -33.72
C LYS A 361 -17.70 -2.98 -34.78
N LYS A 362 -17.38 -2.08 -35.71
CA LYS A 362 -16.39 -2.30 -36.77
C LYS A 362 -15.00 -2.70 -36.23
N LEU A 363 -14.52 -2.13 -35.13
CA LEU A 363 -13.25 -2.54 -34.50
C LEU A 363 -13.36 -3.90 -33.81
N ILE A 364 -14.44 -4.12 -33.07
CA ILE A 364 -14.74 -5.35 -32.33
C ILE A 364 -14.83 -6.56 -33.26
N ASP A 365 -15.49 -6.42 -34.41
CA ASP A 365 -15.61 -7.47 -35.41
C ASP A 365 -14.32 -7.67 -36.21
N LYS A 366 -13.66 -6.58 -36.66
CA LYS A 366 -12.39 -6.62 -37.42
C LYS A 366 -11.28 -7.39 -36.69
N TYR A 367 -11.21 -7.25 -35.37
CA TYR A 367 -10.13 -7.82 -34.56
C TYR A 367 -10.54 -9.01 -33.68
N ASN A 368 -11.81 -9.42 -33.73
CA ASN A 368 -12.34 -10.45 -32.86
C ASN A 368 -12.12 -10.16 -31.36
N VAL A 369 -12.50 -8.97 -30.91
CA VAL A 369 -12.42 -8.58 -29.48
C VAL A 369 -13.26 -9.52 -28.62
N ASP A 370 -12.67 -10.05 -27.55
CA ASP A 370 -13.36 -10.83 -26.52
C ASP A 370 -13.86 -9.93 -25.37
N LEU A 371 -13.02 -8.97 -24.96
CA LEU A 371 -13.16 -8.22 -23.72
C LEU A 371 -12.95 -6.71 -23.92
N ILE A 372 -13.71 -5.91 -23.17
CA ILE A 372 -13.53 -4.46 -23.06
C ILE A 372 -13.01 -4.13 -21.67
N SER A 373 -11.81 -3.54 -21.58
CA SER A 373 -11.17 -3.08 -20.35
C SER A 373 -11.34 -1.58 -20.21
N VAL A 374 -12.00 -1.10 -19.15
CA VAL A 374 -12.37 0.32 -18.97
C VAL A 374 -11.65 0.92 -17.78
N GLY A 375 -10.97 2.05 -17.96
CA GLY A 375 -10.40 2.82 -16.84
C GLY A 375 -11.47 3.28 -15.84
N ASN A 376 -11.13 3.30 -14.55
CA ASN A 376 -12.05 3.66 -13.47
C ASN A 376 -12.16 5.18 -13.19
N GLY A 377 -11.50 6.04 -13.97
CA GLY A 377 -11.39 7.47 -13.72
C GLY A 377 -12.49 8.35 -14.31
N THR A 378 -12.08 9.46 -14.92
CA THR A 378 -12.98 10.57 -15.30
C THR A 378 -13.81 10.21 -16.53
N ALA A 379 -15.14 10.27 -16.42
CA ALA A 379 -16.10 9.80 -17.44
C ALA A 379 -16.21 8.26 -17.59
N SER A 380 -15.74 7.51 -16.60
CA SER A 380 -15.83 6.03 -16.58
C SER A 380 -17.27 5.52 -16.54
N ARG A 381 -18.15 6.13 -15.72
CA ARG A 381 -19.59 5.74 -15.63
C ARG A 381 -20.35 6.01 -16.93
N GLU A 382 -20.09 7.15 -17.56
CA GLU A 382 -20.67 7.53 -18.85
C GLU A 382 -20.16 6.63 -19.98
N SER A 383 -18.90 6.18 -19.90
CA SER A 383 -18.33 5.18 -20.82
C SER A 383 -18.94 3.79 -20.59
N GLU A 384 -19.10 3.36 -19.33
CA GLU A 384 -19.73 2.11 -18.93
C GLU A 384 -21.15 2.01 -19.50
N GLN A 385 -21.95 3.08 -19.46
CA GLN A 385 -23.29 3.14 -20.05
C GLN A 385 -23.28 2.87 -21.57
N VAL A 386 -22.37 3.52 -22.31
CA VAL A 386 -22.27 3.36 -23.78
C VAL A 386 -21.79 1.96 -24.17
N ILE A 387 -20.89 1.36 -23.38
CA ILE A 387 -20.44 -0.03 -23.56
C ILE A 387 -21.58 -1.01 -23.24
N VAL A 388 -22.35 -0.75 -22.19
CA VAL A 388 -23.51 -1.55 -21.77
C VAL A 388 -24.65 -1.52 -22.79
N GLU A 389 -24.90 -0.38 -23.44
CA GLU A 389 -25.80 -0.32 -24.59
C GLU A 389 -25.23 -1.11 -25.78
N LEU A 390 -23.98 -0.85 -26.15
CA LEU A 390 -23.30 -1.50 -27.28
C LEU A 390 -23.34 -3.04 -27.20
N ILE A 391 -23.10 -3.61 -26.02
CA ILE A 391 -23.11 -5.08 -25.82
C ILE A 391 -24.49 -5.69 -26.09
N LYS A 392 -25.59 -4.96 -25.87
CA LYS A 392 -26.95 -5.41 -26.24
C LYS A 392 -27.18 -5.40 -27.77
N GLU A 393 -26.31 -4.72 -28.52
CA GLU A 393 -26.42 -4.53 -29.97
C GLU A 393 -25.33 -5.30 -30.78
N LEU A 394 -24.57 -6.18 -30.14
CA LEU A 394 -23.53 -7.01 -30.77
C LEU A 394 -24.04 -8.44 -31.03
N GLU A 395 -23.73 -8.99 -32.21
CA GLU A 395 -24.04 -10.39 -32.55
C GLU A 395 -23.08 -11.39 -31.88
N ARG A 396 -21.91 -10.90 -31.45
CA ARG A 396 -20.85 -11.69 -30.80
C ARG A 396 -20.81 -11.45 -29.28
N PRO A 397 -20.56 -12.49 -28.46
CA PRO A 397 -20.46 -12.35 -27.02
C PRO A 397 -19.18 -11.59 -26.65
N VAL A 398 -19.34 -10.34 -26.22
CA VAL A 398 -18.28 -9.49 -25.64
C VAL A 398 -18.67 -9.18 -24.20
N GLN A 399 -17.69 -9.21 -23.30
CA GLN A 399 -17.88 -8.82 -21.90
C GLN A 399 -17.02 -7.60 -21.57
N TYR A 400 -17.38 -6.84 -20.54
CA TYR A 400 -16.57 -5.72 -20.07
C TYR A 400 -16.14 -5.90 -18.60
N VAL A 401 -15.11 -5.16 -18.22
CA VAL A 401 -14.59 -5.10 -16.85
C VAL A 401 -14.00 -3.72 -16.59
N ILE A 402 -14.20 -3.21 -15.37
CA ILE A 402 -13.58 -1.97 -14.91
C ILE A 402 -12.21 -2.31 -14.31
N VAL A 403 -11.16 -1.62 -14.75
CA VAL A 403 -9.78 -1.79 -14.25
C VAL A 403 -9.28 -0.50 -13.59
N ASN A 404 -8.33 -0.64 -12.67
CA ASN A 404 -7.67 0.50 -12.06
C ASN A 404 -6.74 1.18 -13.09
N GLU A 405 -6.96 2.46 -13.39
CA GLU A 405 -6.12 3.26 -14.28
C GLU A 405 -4.95 3.97 -13.57
N ALA A 406 -4.83 3.84 -12.24
CA ALA A 406 -3.79 4.51 -11.47
C ALA A 406 -2.38 4.31 -12.06
N GLY A 407 -1.64 5.40 -12.23
CA GLY A 407 -0.32 5.40 -12.87
C GLY A 407 -0.31 5.24 -14.39
N ALA A 408 -1.43 5.02 -15.10
CA ALA A 408 -1.45 4.86 -16.57
C ALA A 408 -1.00 6.14 -17.30
N SER A 409 -1.36 7.30 -16.74
CA SER A 409 -0.88 8.63 -17.17
C SER A 409 0.63 8.83 -16.93
N VAL A 410 1.17 8.30 -15.82
CA VAL A 410 2.60 8.35 -15.51
C VAL A 410 3.39 7.42 -16.43
N TYR A 411 2.84 6.23 -16.70
CA TYR A 411 3.37 5.31 -17.71
C TYR A 411 3.41 5.97 -19.08
N SER A 412 2.30 6.52 -19.59
CA SER A 412 2.22 7.02 -20.97
C SER A 412 3.10 8.24 -21.25
N ALA A 413 3.35 9.07 -20.22
CA ALA A 413 4.30 10.18 -20.25
C ALA A 413 5.77 9.75 -20.02
N SER A 414 6.03 8.48 -19.68
CA SER A 414 7.38 8.00 -19.38
C SER A 414 8.27 7.83 -20.62
N LYS A 415 9.58 7.77 -20.38
CA LYS A 415 10.56 7.38 -21.41
C LYS A 415 10.32 5.95 -21.92
N LEU A 416 10.01 5.02 -21.01
CA LEU A 416 9.73 3.62 -21.35
C LEU A 416 8.54 3.49 -22.33
N ALA A 417 7.41 4.16 -22.09
CA ALA A 417 6.29 4.13 -23.03
C ALA A 417 6.57 4.88 -24.34
N THR A 418 7.51 5.83 -24.33
CA THR A 418 8.02 6.50 -25.53
C THR A 418 8.94 5.58 -26.34
N GLU A 419 9.68 4.69 -25.68
CA GLU A 419 10.52 3.66 -26.29
C GLU A 419 9.70 2.45 -26.79
N GLU A 420 8.68 1.99 -26.04
CA GLU A 420 7.72 0.97 -26.48
C GLU A 420 6.83 1.46 -27.64
N PHE A 421 6.40 2.73 -27.61
CA PHE A 421 5.47 3.30 -28.59
C PHE A 421 5.86 4.70 -29.10
N PRO A 422 6.94 4.84 -29.90
CA PRO A 422 7.39 6.14 -30.40
C PRO A 422 6.36 6.87 -31.26
N GLN A 423 5.51 6.12 -31.97
CA GLN A 423 4.53 6.63 -32.93
C GLN A 423 3.16 6.97 -32.29
N PHE A 424 2.95 6.66 -31.01
CA PHE A 424 1.67 6.88 -30.32
C PHE A 424 1.71 8.12 -29.44
N ASP A 425 0.57 8.81 -29.33
CA ASP A 425 0.34 9.87 -28.36
C ASP A 425 0.13 9.34 -26.93
N VAL A 426 0.12 10.25 -25.96
CA VAL A 426 0.03 9.94 -24.52
C VAL A 426 -1.30 9.26 -24.15
N GLY A 427 -2.41 9.56 -24.82
CA GLY A 427 -3.70 8.90 -24.60
C GLY A 427 -3.77 7.51 -25.23
N GLN A 428 -3.20 7.34 -26.43
CA GLN A 428 -3.08 6.02 -27.08
C GLN A 428 -2.26 5.03 -26.23
N ARG A 429 -1.14 5.48 -25.66
CA ARG A 429 -0.30 4.70 -24.73
C ARG A 429 -1.03 4.34 -23.43
N SER A 430 -1.81 5.27 -22.89
CA SER A 430 -2.64 5.06 -21.69
C SER A 430 -3.69 3.97 -21.93
N ALA A 431 -4.46 4.06 -23.03
CA ALA A 431 -5.42 3.02 -23.43
C ALA A 431 -4.75 1.65 -23.67
N ALA A 432 -3.53 1.62 -24.24
CA ALA A 432 -2.78 0.37 -24.41
C ALA A 432 -2.36 -0.26 -23.07
N SER A 433 -1.99 0.54 -22.07
CA SER A 433 -1.74 0.04 -20.70
C SER A 433 -3.02 -0.49 -20.05
N ILE A 434 -4.14 0.22 -20.18
CA ILE A 434 -5.46 -0.21 -19.68
C ILE A 434 -5.90 -1.56 -20.27
N ALA A 435 -5.59 -1.86 -21.52
CA ALA A 435 -5.79 -3.19 -22.11
C ALA A 435 -4.85 -4.25 -21.50
N ARG A 436 -3.54 -3.97 -21.47
CA ARG A 436 -2.50 -4.91 -21.01
C ARG A 436 -2.63 -5.29 -19.53
N ARG A 437 -3.04 -4.35 -18.67
CA ARG A 437 -3.34 -4.58 -17.24
C ARG A 437 -4.35 -5.69 -17.00
N LEU A 438 -5.29 -5.92 -17.92
CA LEU A 438 -6.25 -7.02 -17.80
C LEU A 438 -5.65 -8.38 -18.19
N GLN A 439 -4.71 -8.37 -19.13
CA GLN A 439 -4.06 -9.58 -19.62
C GLN A 439 -3.06 -10.13 -18.59
N ASP A 440 -2.19 -9.26 -18.05
CA ASP A 440 -1.41 -9.54 -16.84
C ASP A 440 -1.18 -8.25 -16.02
N PRO A 441 -1.81 -8.10 -14.84
CA PRO A 441 -1.64 -6.93 -13.99
C PRO A 441 -0.19 -6.70 -13.54
N LEU A 442 0.53 -7.77 -13.19
CA LEU A 442 1.90 -7.72 -12.70
C LEU A 442 2.84 -7.22 -13.79
N ALA A 443 2.80 -7.85 -14.98
CA ALA A 443 3.74 -7.57 -16.07
C ALA A 443 3.60 -6.15 -16.68
N GLU A 444 2.46 -5.50 -16.50
CA GLU A 444 2.22 -4.12 -16.94
C GLU A 444 2.42 -3.09 -15.81
N LEU A 445 2.03 -3.37 -14.56
CA LEU A 445 2.23 -2.43 -13.44
C LEU A 445 3.71 -2.27 -13.03
N VAL A 446 4.56 -3.28 -13.19
CA VAL A 446 6.02 -3.19 -12.92
C VAL A 446 6.75 -2.17 -13.82
N LYS A 447 6.12 -1.74 -14.93
CA LYS A 447 6.65 -0.69 -15.82
C LYS A 447 6.56 0.71 -15.21
N ILE A 448 5.86 0.84 -14.08
CA ILE A 448 5.53 2.09 -13.41
C ILE A 448 6.40 2.19 -12.14
N ASP A 449 6.84 3.41 -11.84
CA ASP A 449 7.43 3.76 -10.54
C ASP A 449 6.42 3.42 -9.41
N PRO A 450 6.72 2.53 -8.44
CA PRO A 450 5.69 1.98 -7.55
C PRO A 450 4.95 3.05 -6.72
N LYS A 451 5.66 4.06 -6.23
CA LYS A 451 5.08 5.24 -5.53
C LYS A 451 4.25 6.17 -6.43
N SER A 452 4.29 5.98 -7.74
CA SER A 452 3.44 6.66 -8.73
C SER A 452 2.19 5.83 -9.10
N ILE A 453 2.06 4.60 -8.60
CA ILE A 453 0.80 3.85 -8.60
C ILE A 453 -0.02 4.36 -7.41
N GLY A 454 -1.19 4.95 -7.67
CA GLY A 454 -2.09 5.44 -6.61
C GLY A 454 -2.68 4.27 -5.81
N VAL A 455 -2.19 4.08 -4.58
CA VAL A 455 -2.55 2.99 -3.66
C VAL A 455 -3.12 3.48 -2.34
N GLY A 456 -3.14 4.79 -2.09
CA GLY A 456 -3.83 5.39 -0.95
C GLY A 456 -4.02 6.91 -1.04
N GLN A 457 -4.82 7.45 -0.10
CA GLN A 457 -4.92 8.91 0.11
C GLN A 457 -3.64 9.44 0.78
N TYR A 458 -3.34 10.73 0.62
CA TYR A 458 -2.16 11.39 1.20
C TYR A 458 -0.79 10.85 0.75
N GLN A 459 -0.72 9.91 -0.19
CA GLN A 459 0.51 9.27 -0.68
C GLN A 459 1.62 10.22 -1.16
N HIS A 460 1.27 11.41 -1.65
CA HIS A 460 2.23 12.46 -2.06
C HIS A 460 2.72 13.34 -0.91
N ASP A 461 2.02 13.33 0.23
CA ASP A 461 2.28 14.19 1.38
C ASP A 461 3.26 13.54 2.39
N MET A 462 3.72 12.31 2.11
CA MET A 462 4.55 11.47 2.99
C MET A 462 6.03 11.49 2.61
N ASN A 463 6.88 10.93 3.47
CA ASN A 463 8.28 10.59 3.19
C ASN A 463 8.43 9.67 1.93
N GLN A 464 8.66 10.32 0.78
CA GLN A 464 8.78 9.68 -0.53
C GLN A 464 9.95 8.69 -0.66
N LYS A 465 10.93 8.73 0.26
CA LYS A 465 12.01 7.73 0.30
C LYS A 465 11.51 6.43 0.91
N LYS A 466 10.96 6.49 2.14
CA LYS A 466 10.45 5.31 2.86
C LYS A 466 9.31 4.65 2.09
N LEU A 467 8.37 5.45 1.57
CA LEU A 467 7.31 4.99 0.68
C LEU A 467 7.87 4.25 -0.56
N GLY A 468 8.92 4.77 -1.18
CA GLY A 468 9.57 4.13 -2.33
C GLY A 468 10.18 2.78 -1.97
N GLU A 469 11.02 2.75 -0.92
CA GLU A 469 11.72 1.55 -0.45
C GLU A 469 10.74 0.43 -0.06
N THR A 470 9.64 0.75 0.65
CA THR A 470 8.63 -0.27 1.00
C THR A 470 7.82 -0.75 -0.20
N LEU A 471 7.37 0.15 -1.10
CA LEU A 471 6.58 -0.27 -2.26
C LEU A 471 7.42 -1.04 -3.29
N GLU A 472 8.69 -0.68 -3.50
CA GLU A 472 9.63 -1.47 -4.32
C GLU A 472 9.83 -2.88 -3.73
N GLY A 473 9.92 -3.02 -2.40
CA GLY A 473 9.96 -4.32 -1.72
C GLY A 473 8.69 -5.16 -1.89
N VAL A 474 7.52 -4.53 -1.97
CA VAL A 474 6.26 -5.22 -2.28
C VAL A 474 6.21 -5.70 -3.73
N VAL A 475 6.74 -4.93 -4.69
CA VAL A 475 6.91 -5.39 -6.08
C VAL A 475 7.88 -6.57 -6.12
N GLU A 476 8.99 -6.52 -5.38
CA GLU A 476 9.96 -7.61 -5.27
C GLU A 476 9.31 -8.91 -4.77
N ASP A 477 8.55 -8.91 -3.66
CA ASP A 477 7.82 -10.11 -3.21
C ASP A 477 6.85 -10.60 -4.30
N CYS A 478 5.99 -9.74 -4.84
CA CYS A 478 5.00 -10.15 -5.84
C CYS A 478 5.65 -10.81 -7.07
N VAL A 479 6.73 -10.23 -7.60
CA VAL A 479 7.45 -10.75 -8.78
C VAL A 479 8.15 -12.07 -8.49
N ASN A 480 8.85 -12.20 -7.35
CA ASN A 480 9.56 -13.45 -7.00
C ASN A 480 8.60 -14.56 -6.51
N LYS A 481 7.48 -14.21 -5.89
CA LYS A 481 6.43 -15.13 -5.47
C LYS A 481 5.72 -15.75 -6.69
N VAL A 482 5.35 -14.93 -7.68
CA VAL A 482 4.78 -15.41 -8.95
C VAL A 482 5.83 -16.18 -9.76
N GLY A 483 7.04 -15.64 -9.93
CA GLY A 483 8.11 -16.19 -10.77
C GLY A 483 7.91 -15.85 -12.26
N VAL A 484 9.00 -15.74 -13.02
CA VAL A 484 9.02 -15.01 -14.30
C VAL A 484 9.64 -15.85 -15.42
N ASP A 485 8.98 -15.93 -16.58
CA ASP A 485 9.52 -16.63 -17.76
C ASP A 485 10.65 -15.83 -18.43
N LEU A 486 11.84 -16.42 -18.47
CA LEU A 486 13.08 -15.79 -18.92
C LEU A 486 13.07 -15.39 -20.41
N ASN A 487 12.32 -16.13 -21.22
CA ASN A 487 12.29 -15.94 -22.68
C ASN A 487 11.23 -14.92 -23.14
N THR A 488 10.29 -14.53 -22.28
CA THR A 488 9.18 -13.63 -22.62
C THR A 488 9.13 -12.36 -21.78
N ALA A 489 9.69 -12.35 -20.56
CA ALA A 489 9.64 -11.22 -19.65
C ALA A 489 10.29 -9.94 -20.21
N SER A 490 9.76 -8.78 -19.79
CA SER A 490 10.32 -7.47 -20.10
C SER A 490 11.45 -7.11 -19.12
N ALA A 491 12.40 -6.25 -19.51
CA ALA A 491 13.44 -5.77 -18.59
C ALA A 491 12.86 -5.06 -17.33
N PRO A 492 11.76 -4.26 -17.41
CA PRO A 492 11.07 -3.74 -16.21
C PRO A 492 10.46 -4.80 -15.29
N LEU A 493 10.17 -6.01 -15.76
CA LEU A 493 9.76 -7.13 -14.89
C LEU A 493 10.99 -7.84 -14.30
N LEU A 494 12.02 -8.09 -15.12
CA LEU A 494 13.25 -8.78 -14.70
C LEU A 494 14.04 -8.01 -13.62
N GLN A 495 13.98 -6.67 -13.58
CA GLN A 495 14.70 -5.86 -12.58
C GLN A 495 14.20 -6.03 -11.13
N TYR A 496 13.06 -6.71 -10.91
CA TYR A 496 12.52 -7.01 -9.58
C TYR A 496 12.73 -8.47 -9.17
N ILE A 497 13.40 -9.29 -10.00
CA ILE A 497 13.82 -10.63 -9.60
C ILE A 497 15.04 -10.53 -8.68
N SER A 498 15.05 -11.36 -7.63
CA SER A 498 16.15 -11.48 -6.66
C SER A 498 17.51 -11.51 -7.36
N GLY A 499 18.42 -10.61 -6.96
CA GLY A 499 19.78 -10.51 -7.51
C GLY A 499 19.91 -9.84 -8.89
N ILE A 500 18.82 -9.49 -9.57
CA ILE A 500 18.86 -8.88 -10.92
C ILE A 500 18.72 -7.36 -10.84
N SER A 501 19.84 -6.65 -10.94
CA SER A 501 19.80 -5.19 -11.14
C SER A 501 19.20 -4.80 -12.50
N LYS A 502 18.67 -3.58 -12.62
CA LYS A 502 18.21 -2.97 -13.88
C LYS A 502 19.19 -3.08 -15.05
N THR A 503 20.50 -3.12 -14.78
CA THR A 503 21.53 -3.35 -15.83
C THR A 503 21.55 -4.81 -16.29
N ILE A 504 21.49 -5.77 -15.36
CA ILE A 504 21.44 -7.20 -15.68
C ILE A 504 20.12 -7.53 -16.39
N ALA A 505 19.00 -6.96 -15.93
CA ALA A 505 17.68 -7.11 -16.55
C ALA A 505 17.68 -6.71 -18.03
N LYS A 506 18.36 -5.60 -18.39
CA LYS A 506 18.57 -5.26 -19.81
C LYS A 506 19.49 -6.27 -20.50
N ASN A 507 20.65 -6.58 -19.92
CA ASN A 507 21.61 -7.50 -20.52
C ASN A 507 21.02 -8.90 -20.82
N ILE A 508 20.05 -9.37 -20.03
CA ILE A 508 19.29 -10.62 -20.28
C ILE A 508 18.45 -10.51 -21.57
N VAL A 509 17.78 -9.37 -21.77
CA VAL A 509 16.97 -9.12 -22.98
C VAL A 509 17.87 -8.96 -24.20
N ASP A 510 18.91 -8.14 -24.10
CA ASP A 510 19.92 -7.98 -25.16
C ASP A 510 20.53 -9.35 -25.55
N TYR A 511 20.91 -10.17 -24.57
CA TYR A 511 21.50 -11.50 -24.81
C TYR A 511 20.58 -12.44 -25.58
N ARG A 512 19.28 -12.50 -25.26
CA ARG A 512 18.32 -13.38 -25.99
C ARG A 512 17.89 -12.84 -27.35
N GLU A 513 18.04 -11.53 -27.59
CA GLU A 513 17.85 -10.94 -28.92
C GLU A 513 19.06 -11.21 -29.83
N GLU A 514 20.29 -11.22 -29.28
CA GLU A 514 21.51 -11.57 -30.02
C GLU A 514 21.71 -13.08 -30.23
N ASN A 515 21.45 -13.92 -29.20
CA ASN A 515 21.79 -15.34 -29.20
C ASN A 515 20.57 -16.28 -29.34
N GLY A 516 19.34 -15.74 -29.27
CA GLY A 516 18.10 -16.52 -29.29
C GLY A 516 17.58 -16.92 -27.90
N ARG A 517 16.53 -17.75 -27.87
CA ARG A 517 15.88 -18.23 -26.63
C ARG A 517 16.87 -18.99 -25.75
N PHE A 518 16.89 -18.67 -24.46
CA PHE A 518 17.54 -19.48 -23.43
C PHE A 518 16.89 -20.87 -23.38
N LYS A 519 17.68 -21.93 -23.30
CA LYS A 519 17.19 -23.31 -23.22
C LYS A 519 17.34 -23.94 -21.84
N SER A 520 18.34 -23.47 -21.09
CA SER A 520 18.66 -23.87 -19.74
C SER A 520 18.97 -22.66 -18.87
N ARG A 521 18.68 -22.76 -17.56
CA ARG A 521 19.05 -21.72 -16.59
C ARG A 521 20.55 -21.45 -16.58
N ALA A 522 21.39 -22.45 -16.82
CA ALA A 522 22.85 -22.33 -16.79
C ALA A 522 23.40 -21.29 -17.79
N GLU A 523 22.72 -21.05 -18.91
CA GLU A 523 23.09 -20.03 -19.90
C GLU A 523 23.07 -18.60 -19.34
N LEU A 524 22.38 -18.35 -18.21
CA LEU A 524 22.42 -17.06 -17.50
C LEU A 524 23.84 -16.65 -17.09
N LEU A 525 24.75 -17.61 -16.84
CA LEU A 525 26.15 -17.34 -16.52
C LEU A 525 26.95 -16.75 -17.69
N ASN A 526 26.42 -16.82 -18.92
CA ASN A 526 26.99 -16.16 -20.10
C ASN A 526 26.53 -14.70 -20.23
N VAL A 527 25.52 -14.25 -19.46
CA VAL A 527 24.96 -12.89 -19.56
C VAL A 527 25.94 -11.88 -18.95
N PRO A 528 26.31 -10.80 -19.67
CA PRO A 528 27.25 -9.82 -19.15
C PRO A 528 26.86 -9.27 -17.76
N LYS A 529 27.82 -9.26 -16.83
CA LYS A 529 27.67 -8.84 -15.42
C LYS A 529 26.79 -9.73 -14.53
N LEU A 530 26.26 -10.87 -15.00
CA LEU A 530 25.56 -11.86 -14.17
C LEU A 530 26.58 -12.85 -13.58
N GLY A 531 27.11 -12.53 -12.40
CA GLY A 531 28.08 -13.37 -11.70
C GLY A 531 27.46 -14.53 -10.91
N PRO A 532 28.24 -15.52 -10.44
CA PRO A 532 27.72 -16.71 -9.76
C PRO A 532 26.83 -16.44 -8.54
N LYS A 533 27.11 -15.41 -7.74
CA LYS A 533 26.22 -15.02 -6.63
C LYS A 533 24.88 -14.47 -7.13
N ALA A 534 24.86 -13.66 -8.18
CA ALA A 534 23.62 -13.18 -8.79
C ALA A 534 22.81 -14.33 -9.41
N TYR A 535 23.49 -15.32 -10.00
CA TYR A 535 22.88 -16.56 -10.48
C TYR A 535 22.25 -17.38 -9.34
N GLU A 536 22.95 -17.58 -8.22
CA GLU A 536 22.37 -18.22 -7.03
C GLU A 536 21.10 -17.49 -6.58
N GLN A 537 21.14 -16.15 -6.48
CA GLN A 537 19.96 -15.40 -6.05
C GLN A 537 18.79 -15.48 -7.04
N CYS A 538 19.03 -15.44 -8.36
CA CYS A 538 17.96 -15.31 -9.35
C CYS A 538 17.39 -16.63 -9.91
N ALA A 539 18.18 -17.70 -9.99
CA ALA A 539 17.90 -18.78 -10.93
C ALA A 539 16.60 -19.55 -10.64
N GLY A 540 16.25 -19.78 -9.37
CA GLY A 540 14.99 -20.45 -9.01
C GLY A 540 13.72 -19.62 -9.27
N PHE A 541 13.84 -18.30 -9.47
CA PHE A 541 12.71 -17.40 -9.76
C PHE A 541 12.46 -17.22 -11.26
N LEU A 542 13.48 -17.48 -12.09
CA LEU A 542 13.40 -17.46 -13.54
C LEU A 542 12.98 -18.82 -14.08
N ARG A 543 11.99 -18.87 -14.97
CA ARG A 543 11.45 -20.11 -15.57
C ARG A 543 11.72 -20.19 -17.07
N ILE A 544 11.80 -21.41 -17.59
CA ILE A 544 11.89 -21.71 -19.02
C ILE A 544 10.84 -22.78 -19.36
N ALA A 545 9.67 -22.37 -19.87
CA ALA A 545 8.53 -23.28 -20.10
C ALA A 545 8.80 -24.37 -21.17
N ASP A 546 9.70 -24.09 -22.12
CA ASP A 546 10.11 -24.95 -23.23
C ASP A 546 11.57 -25.46 -23.10
N GLY A 547 12.11 -25.46 -21.88
CA GLY A 547 13.53 -25.79 -21.62
C GLY A 547 13.92 -27.25 -21.87
N GLU A 548 15.22 -27.48 -22.07
CA GLU A 548 15.78 -28.83 -22.26
C GLU A 548 15.60 -29.69 -20.98
N ASN A 549 15.82 -29.09 -19.80
CA ASN A 549 15.52 -29.68 -18.50
C ASN A 549 14.11 -29.26 -18.01
N PRO A 550 13.17 -30.20 -17.75
CA PRO A 550 11.84 -29.87 -17.24
C PRO A 550 11.83 -29.14 -15.88
N LEU A 551 12.87 -29.32 -15.06
CA LEU A 551 12.96 -28.63 -13.76
C LEU A 551 13.10 -27.10 -13.92
N ASP A 552 13.62 -26.62 -15.07
CA ASP A 552 13.77 -25.18 -15.33
C ASP A 552 12.41 -24.45 -15.50
N ALA A 553 11.30 -25.17 -15.66
CA ALA A 553 9.94 -24.61 -15.61
C ALA A 553 9.31 -24.60 -14.20
N THR A 554 9.91 -25.32 -13.25
CA THR A 554 9.48 -25.36 -11.83
C THR A 554 10.14 -24.24 -11.02
N SER A 555 9.72 -24.05 -9.78
CA SER A 555 10.42 -23.20 -8.81
C SER A 555 11.45 -23.98 -7.96
N VAL A 556 11.85 -25.20 -8.36
CA VAL A 556 12.99 -25.90 -7.76
C VAL A 556 14.27 -25.15 -8.11
N HIS A 557 15.14 -24.92 -7.13
CA HIS A 557 16.41 -24.23 -7.33
C HIS A 557 17.48 -25.15 -7.96
N PRO A 558 18.35 -24.68 -8.88
CA PRO A 558 19.42 -25.48 -9.47
C PRO A 558 20.35 -26.20 -8.46
N GLU A 559 20.56 -25.64 -7.27
CA GLU A 559 21.34 -26.30 -6.20
C GLU A 559 20.71 -27.62 -5.72
N SER A 560 19.39 -27.77 -5.86
CA SER A 560 18.63 -28.95 -5.45
C SER A 560 18.39 -29.94 -6.59
N TYR A 561 18.94 -29.73 -7.78
CA TYR A 561 18.67 -30.59 -8.95
C TYR A 561 19.16 -32.03 -8.74
N GLU A 562 20.36 -32.25 -8.19
CA GLU A 562 20.88 -33.60 -7.95
C GLU A 562 20.00 -34.39 -6.96
N ALA A 563 19.53 -33.73 -5.89
CA ALA A 563 18.58 -34.30 -4.94
C ALA A 563 17.21 -34.57 -5.58
N THR A 564 16.73 -33.66 -6.45
CA THR A 564 15.45 -33.80 -7.15
C THR A 564 15.46 -34.97 -8.13
N LEU A 565 16.56 -35.20 -8.85
CA LEU A 565 16.69 -36.34 -9.76
C LEU A 565 16.69 -37.67 -8.99
N LYS A 566 17.48 -37.78 -7.91
CA LYS A 566 17.48 -38.95 -7.02
C LYS A 566 16.09 -39.22 -6.39
N LEU A 567 15.33 -38.17 -6.09
CA LEU A 567 13.95 -38.27 -5.61
C LEU A 567 12.99 -38.78 -6.70
N MET A 568 13.12 -38.27 -7.92
CA MET A 568 12.33 -38.72 -9.08
C MET A 568 12.58 -40.20 -9.38
N ASP A 569 13.84 -40.65 -9.38
CA ASP A 569 14.22 -42.06 -9.54
C ASP A 569 13.57 -42.95 -8.46
N LYS A 570 13.65 -42.54 -7.19
CA LYS A 570 13.05 -43.28 -6.05
C LYS A 570 11.52 -43.35 -6.12
N LEU A 571 10.86 -42.34 -6.67
CA LEU A 571 9.40 -42.28 -6.80
C LEU A 571 8.87 -42.83 -8.13
N GLY A 572 9.75 -43.22 -9.06
CA GLY A 572 9.38 -43.70 -10.39
C GLY A 572 8.75 -42.61 -11.27
N ILE A 573 9.19 -41.36 -11.13
CA ILE A 573 8.68 -40.20 -11.89
C ILE A 573 9.63 -39.90 -13.04
N THR A 574 9.14 -39.89 -14.28
CA THR A 574 9.96 -39.53 -15.45
C THR A 574 9.88 -38.04 -15.78
N PHE A 575 10.81 -37.56 -16.60
CA PHE A 575 10.72 -36.21 -17.19
C PHE A 575 9.46 -36.00 -18.05
N ASP A 576 8.91 -37.06 -18.65
CA ASP A 576 7.68 -36.95 -19.43
C ASP A 576 6.43 -36.87 -18.55
N ASP A 577 6.43 -37.46 -17.34
CA ASP A 577 5.39 -37.21 -16.33
C ASP A 577 5.38 -35.74 -15.88
N VAL A 578 6.56 -35.17 -15.63
CA VAL A 578 6.71 -33.73 -15.28
C VAL A 578 6.25 -32.84 -16.45
N ARG A 579 6.61 -33.17 -17.70
CA ARG A 579 6.13 -32.47 -18.90
C ARG A 579 4.63 -32.64 -19.15
N ALA A 580 4.03 -33.77 -18.75
CA ALA A 580 2.59 -33.97 -18.79
C ALA A 580 1.88 -33.10 -17.73
N ALA A 581 2.42 -33.03 -16.50
CA ALA A 581 1.92 -32.14 -15.45
C ALA A 581 1.99 -30.66 -15.87
N GLN A 582 3.11 -30.22 -16.47
CA GLN A 582 3.26 -28.88 -17.06
C GLN A 582 2.19 -28.56 -18.11
N LYS A 583 1.98 -29.47 -19.09
CA LYS A 583 0.95 -29.29 -20.13
C LYS A 583 -0.46 -29.24 -19.57
N ASN A 584 -0.75 -30.03 -18.52
CA ASN A 584 -2.05 -30.02 -17.85
C ASN A 584 -2.27 -28.73 -17.04
N ALA A 585 -1.24 -28.20 -16.37
CA ALA A 585 -1.29 -26.90 -15.71
C ALA A 585 -1.52 -25.76 -16.71
N ALA A 586 -0.75 -25.70 -17.80
CA ALA A 586 -0.89 -24.69 -18.84
C ALA A 586 -2.29 -24.71 -19.51
N LYS A 587 -2.87 -25.90 -19.74
CA LYS A 587 -4.26 -26.03 -20.20
C LYS A 587 -5.26 -25.54 -19.17
N ALA A 588 -5.08 -25.84 -17.90
CA ALA A 588 -5.97 -25.37 -16.83
C ALA A 588 -5.97 -23.83 -16.66
N VAL A 589 -4.92 -23.13 -17.13
CA VAL A 589 -4.92 -21.66 -17.25
C VAL A 589 -5.76 -21.20 -18.44
N LEU A 590 -5.63 -21.84 -19.61
CA LEU A 590 -6.29 -21.44 -20.86
C LEU A 590 -7.77 -21.85 -20.99
N GLU A 591 -8.17 -22.97 -20.40
CA GLU A 591 -9.50 -23.59 -20.61
C GLU A 591 -10.55 -23.20 -19.54
N LYS A 592 -10.20 -22.39 -18.53
CA LYS A 592 -11.12 -21.94 -17.46
C LYS A 592 -12.34 -21.21 -18.04
N PRO A 593 -13.56 -21.75 -17.93
CA PRO A 593 -14.75 -21.07 -18.42
C PRO A 593 -15.09 -19.87 -17.53
N VAL A 594 -15.43 -18.75 -18.14
CA VAL A 594 -16.24 -17.71 -17.47
C VAL A 594 -17.50 -18.38 -16.91
N ALA A 595 -17.92 -17.99 -15.71
CA ALA A 595 -18.97 -18.66 -14.94
C ALA A 595 -20.35 -18.61 -15.62
N LYS A 596 -20.57 -19.48 -16.60
CA LYS A 596 -21.91 -19.83 -17.10
C LYS A 596 -22.72 -20.33 -15.90
N LYS A 597 -23.97 -19.85 -15.80
CA LYS A 597 -24.97 -20.43 -14.91
C LYS A 597 -25.17 -21.89 -15.36
N GLU A 598 -24.56 -22.84 -14.64
CA GLU A 598 -25.11 -24.18 -14.58
C GLU A 598 -26.52 -24.06 -14.00
N GLU A 599 -27.53 -24.24 -14.83
CA GLU A 599 -28.87 -24.58 -14.34
C GLU A 599 -28.80 -25.96 -13.71
N LYS A 600 -28.35 -26.01 -12.45
CA LYS A 600 -28.41 -27.22 -11.64
C LYS A 600 -29.87 -27.66 -11.59
N PRO A 601 -30.23 -28.84 -12.15
CA PRO A 601 -31.60 -29.32 -12.07
C PRO A 601 -31.98 -29.37 -10.60
N ARG A 602 -33.11 -28.72 -10.25
CA ARG A 602 -33.51 -28.45 -8.85
C ARG A 602 -33.25 -29.70 -7.99
N PRO A 603 -32.47 -29.61 -6.91
CA PRO A 603 -32.21 -30.77 -6.08
C PRO A 603 -33.53 -31.31 -5.57
N GLN A 604 -33.88 -32.53 -6.00
CA GLN A 604 -35.06 -33.22 -5.48
C GLN A 604 -34.94 -33.28 -3.96
N LYS A 605 -35.99 -32.87 -3.25
CA LYS A 605 -35.98 -32.74 -1.79
C LYS A 605 -35.61 -34.09 -1.16
N LYS A 606 -34.35 -34.28 -0.75
CA LYS A 606 -33.96 -35.39 0.11
C LYS A 606 -34.84 -35.31 1.36
N GLN A 607 -35.63 -36.36 1.60
CA GLN A 607 -36.50 -36.44 2.76
C GLN A 607 -35.64 -36.38 4.02
N LYS A 608 -36.05 -35.57 5.01
CA LYS A 608 -35.37 -35.52 6.30
C LYS A 608 -35.68 -36.80 7.07
N GLN A 609 -34.74 -37.74 7.10
CA GLN A 609 -34.80 -38.84 8.06
C GLN A 609 -34.70 -38.26 9.48
N VAL A 610 -35.67 -38.62 10.33
CA VAL A 610 -35.64 -38.33 11.77
C VAL A 610 -35.34 -39.65 12.47
N VAL A 611 -34.21 -39.71 13.17
CA VAL A 611 -33.77 -40.92 13.88
C VAL A 611 -34.24 -40.85 15.33
N ILE A 612 -35.18 -41.72 15.70
CA ILE A 612 -35.60 -41.90 17.09
C ILE A 612 -34.71 -42.97 17.71
N ARG A 613 -34.15 -42.70 18.89
CA ARG A 613 -33.33 -43.63 19.67
C ARG A 613 -34.05 -44.03 20.97
N ASN A 614 -33.67 -45.18 21.52
CA ASN A 614 -34.12 -45.67 22.83
C ASN A 614 -35.62 -46.03 22.93
N THR A 615 -36.08 -46.84 21.97
CA THR A 615 -37.45 -47.37 21.84
C THR A 615 -37.88 -48.31 22.97
N GLY A 616 -36.95 -48.84 23.77
CA GLY A 616 -37.20 -49.75 24.90
C GLY A 616 -37.90 -49.11 26.12
N THR A 617 -38.38 -47.87 26.01
CA THR A 617 -39.18 -47.18 27.04
C THR A 617 -40.63 -47.05 26.60
N ALA A 618 -41.59 -47.08 27.55
CA ALA A 618 -43.01 -46.96 27.23
C ALA A 618 -43.35 -45.69 26.43
N MET A 619 -42.64 -44.58 26.70
CA MET A 619 -42.78 -43.32 25.95
C MET A 619 -42.19 -43.41 24.54
N GLY A 620 -41.04 -44.08 24.36
CA GLY A 620 -40.44 -44.34 23.04
C GLY A 620 -41.31 -45.26 22.18
N ALA A 621 -41.90 -46.30 22.78
CA ALA A 621 -42.85 -47.19 22.10
C ALA A 621 -44.13 -46.46 21.67
N ALA A 622 -44.71 -45.61 22.54
CA ALA A 622 -45.87 -44.80 22.20
C ALA A 622 -45.59 -43.80 21.07
N LEU A 623 -44.41 -43.16 21.08
CA LEU A 623 -44.00 -42.21 20.03
C LEU A 623 -43.76 -42.92 18.68
N ALA A 624 -43.18 -44.12 18.69
CA ALA A 624 -43.00 -44.93 17.50
C ALA A 624 -44.36 -45.38 16.91
N ALA A 625 -45.29 -45.84 17.76
CA ALA A 625 -46.64 -46.24 17.33
C ALA A 625 -47.43 -45.07 16.72
N ALA A 626 -47.31 -43.86 17.27
CA ALA A 626 -47.96 -42.66 16.75
C ALA A 626 -47.45 -42.18 15.38
N LEU A 627 -46.23 -42.58 14.99
CA LEU A 627 -45.58 -42.16 13.73
C LEU A 627 -45.61 -43.23 12.62
N ALA A 628 -46.08 -44.45 12.93
CA ALA A 628 -46.10 -45.61 12.03
C ALA A 628 -46.94 -45.43 10.74
N GLY A 629 -47.73 -44.36 10.62
CA GLY A 629 -48.45 -43.99 9.40
C GLY A 629 -47.62 -43.24 8.34
N SER A 630 -46.29 -43.12 8.51
CA SER A 630 -45.42 -42.40 7.58
C SER A 630 -44.15 -43.18 7.25
N ASN A 631 -43.74 -43.18 5.97
CA ASN A 631 -42.59 -43.96 5.47
C ASN A 631 -41.26 -43.44 6.04
N LEU A 632 -40.83 -44.03 7.17
CA LEU A 632 -39.52 -43.86 7.78
C LEU A 632 -38.98 -45.23 8.21
N ALA A 633 -37.68 -45.46 8.02
CA ALA A 633 -37.02 -46.71 8.40
C ALA A 633 -36.52 -46.65 9.85
N VAL A 634 -36.63 -47.77 10.57
CA VAL A 634 -36.14 -47.94 11.95
C VAL A 634 -34.97 -48.92 11.93
N VAL A 635 -33.94 -48.65 12.73
CA VAL A 635 -32.78 -49.53 12.94
C VAL A 635 -32.49 -49.56 14.44
N ASP A 636 -32.12 -50.73 14.96
CA ASP A 636 -31.75 -50.97 16.36
C ASP A 636 -30.27 -51.36 16.44
N ASP A 637 -29.57 -50.92 17.49
CA ASP A 637 -28.10 -50.95 17.61
C ASP A 637 -27.67 -51.72 18.87
N GLY A 638 -27.07 -52.91 18.73
CA GLY A 638 -26.76 -53.69 19.94
C GLY A 638 -26.04 -55.05 19.82
N LYS A 639 -24.84 -55.12 19.21
CA LYS A 639 -23.65 -55.86 19.75
C LYS A 639 -22.43 -55.81 18.82
N ALA A 640 -21.29 -56.33 19.28
CA ALA A 640 -19.97 -56.07 18.73
C ALA A 640 -19.15 -57.34 18.36
N ASP A 641 -18.10 -57.08 17.57
CA ASP A 641 -16.79 -57.74 17.55
C ASP A 641 -16.51 -58.96 16.61
N SER A 642 -15.24 -59.00 16.17
CA SER A 642 -14.43 -60.11 15.63
C SER A 642 -14.59 -60.60 14.16
N SER A 643 -13.55 -60.25 13.37
CA SER A 643 -12.85 -61.04 12.33
C SER A 643 -13.56 -62.14 11.48
N LYS A 644 -13.45 -62.04 10.14
CA LYS A 644 -12.61 -62.97 9.32
C LYS A 644 -12.46 -62.57 7.83
N LYS A 645 -11.54 -63.24 7.14
CA LYS A 645 -11.22 -63.13 5.71
C LYS A 645 -12.25 -63.86 4.83
N THR A 646 -12.52 -63.32 3.63
CA THR A 646 -12.41 -64.06 2.35
C THR A 646 -12.31 -63.07 1.17
N ALA A 647 -11.58 -63.43 0.12
CA ALA A 647 -11.60 -62.73 -1.17
C ALA A 647 -12.79 -63.20 -2.02
N PRO A 648 -12.96 -62.65 -3.24
CA PRO A 648 -12.50 -63.46 -4.36
C PRO A 648 -11.70 -62.70 -5.43
N GLU A 649 -10.75 -63.42 -6.02
CA GLU A 649 -10.25 -63.20 -7.38
C GLU A 649 -11.35 -63.53 -8.41
N ALA A 650 -11.29 -63.13 -9.67
CA ALA A 650 -10.63 -62.01 -10.36
C ALA A 650 -11.18 -62.03 -11.80
N ASP A 651 -11.19 -60.90 -12.50
CA ASP A 651 -11.36 -60.93 -13.95
C ASP A 651 -10.50 -59.86 -14.63
N LYS A 652 -9.87 -60.23 -15.74
CA LYS A 652 -8.83 -59.42 -16.39
C LYS A 652 -9.36 -58.75 -17.65
N LYS A 653 -9.26 -57.43 -17.71
CA LYS A 653 -9.06 -56.70 -18.97
C LYS A 653 -8.25 -55.43 -18.75
N ALA A 654 -7.30 -55.21 -19.64
CA ALA A 654 -6.62 -53.94 -19.82
C ALA A 654 -7.61 -52.90 -20.41
N GLU A 655 -7.34 -51.59 -20.45
CA GLU A 655 -6.06 -50.90 -20.32
C GLU A 655 -6.28 -49.45 -19.81
N THR A 656 -5.20 -48.66 -19.65
CA THR A 656 -5.24 -47.18 -19.46
C THR A 656 -6.13 -46.61 -18.33
N SER A 657 -5.62 -46.57 -17.08
CA SER A 657 -6.00 -45.51 -16.12
C SER A 657 -4.97 -45.32 -14.99
N VAL A 658 -4.18 -44.25 -15.11
CA VAL A 658 -3.21 -43.73 -14.11
C VAL A 658 -3.02 -42.24 -14.42
N VAL A 659 -2.89 -41.29 -13.47
CA VAL A 659 -2.85 -41.35 -12.00
C VAL A 659 -3.80 -40.28 -11.42
N SER A 660 -4.49 -40.56 -10.31
CA SER A 660 -5.24 -39.54 -9.53
C SER A 660 -4.96 -39.55 -8.02
N GLY A 661 -3.87 -40.21 -7.60
CA GLY A 661 -3.31 -40.11 -6.25
C GLY A 661 -2.23 -39.03 -6.16
N SER A 662 -2.51 -37.97 -5.41
CA SER A 662 -1.58 -36.86 -5.11
C SER A 662 -0.21 -37.39 -4.62
N LEU A 663 0.88 -36.87 -5.19
CA LEU A 663 2.26 -37.26 -4.88
C LEU A 663 2.60 -36.97 -3.42
N SER A 664 2.12 -35.83 -2.90
CA SER A 664 2.23 -35.47 -1.47
C SER A 664 1.63 -36.51 -0.50
N ARG A 665 0.76 -37.40 -0.98
CA ARG A 665 0.14 -38.49 -0.18
C ARG A 665 0.79 -39.86 -0.38
N LYS A 666 1.77 -39.99 -1.29
CA LYS A 666 2.53 -41.23 -1.50
C LYS A 666 3.72 -41.37 -0.53
N VAL A 667 4.12 -40.29 0.13
CA VAL A 667 5.26 -40.24 1.05
C VAL A 667 4.76 -39.83 2.43
N THR A 668 4.89 -40.70 3.43
CA THR A 668 4.51 -40.39 4.81
C THR A 668 5.56 -39.49 5.49
N GLU A 669 5.19 -38.77 6.56
CA GLU A 669 6.14 -37.91 7.30
C GLU A 669 7.38 -38.67 7.80
N ALA A 670 7.23 -39.94 8.17
CA ALA A 670 8.34 -40.81 8.58
C ALA A 670 9.26 -41.25 7.42
N GLU A 671 8.79 -41.17 6.18
CA GLU A 671 9.59 -41.38 4.97
C GLU A 671 10.21 -40.08 4.48
N LYS A 672 9.51 -38.94 4.59
CA LYS A 672 10.08 -37.62 4.26
C LYS A 672 11.40 -37.38 5.01
N LYS A 673 11.41 -37.58 6.34
CA LYS A 673 12.62 -37.38 7.15
C LYS A 673 13.83 -38.20 6.66
N LYS A 674 13.59 -39.49 6.36
CA LYS A 674 14.62 -40.39 5.81
C LYS A 674 15.09 -39.94 4.43
N LEU A 675 14.15 -39.56 3.56
CA LEU A 675 14.47 -39.06 2.23
C LEU A 675 15.25 -37.74 2.29
N SER A 676 14.94 -36.80 3.19
CA SER A 676 15.75 -35.59 3.38
C SER A 676 17.18 -35.92 3.83
N GLU A 677 17.34 -36.80 4.81
CA GLU A 677 18.65 -37.26 5.30
C GLU A 677 19.46 -38.00 4.21
N GLU A 678 18.81 -38.85 3.40
CA GLU A 678 19.43 -39.57 2.28
C GLU A 678 19.77 -38.68 1.06
N LEU A 679 19.01 -37.61 0.84
CA LEU A 679 19.16 -36.72 -0.31
C LEU A 679 20.04 -35.48 -0.02
N GLY A 680 20.37 -35.22 1.26
CA GLY A 680 21.19 -34.09 1.68
C GLY A 680 20.46 -32.74 1.63
N ILE A 681 19.12 -32.74 1.67
CA ILE A 681 18.26 -31.54 1.65
C ILE A 681 17.36 -31.51 2.90
N GLY A 682 16.78 -30.36 3.22
CA GLY A 682 15.89 -30.24 4.37
C GLY A 682 14.49 -30.83 4.15
N GLU A 683 13.79 -31.15 5.25
CA GLU A 683 12.42 -31.68 5.25
C GLU A 683 11.41 -30.72 4.59
N ILE A 684 11.66 -29.41 4.67
CA ILE A 684 10.80 -28.34 4.13
C ILE A 684 11.05 -28.20 2.62
N THR A 685 12.30 -28.08 2.21
CA THR A 685 12.75 -28.07 0.81
C THR A 685 12.29 -29.33 0.06
N LEU A 686 12.38 -30.51 0.67
CA LEU A 686 11.82 -31.75 0.12
C LEU A 686 10.30 -31.64 -0.10
N THR A 687 9.57 -31.04 0.84
CA THR A 687 8.12 -30.85 0.73
C THR A 687 7.75 -29.84 -0.37
N ASP A 688 8.52 -28.75 -0.52
CA ASP A 688 8.36 -27.79 -1.60
C ASP A 688 8.66 -28.43 -2.98
N ILE A 689 9.75 -29.21 -3.10
CA ILE A 689 10.11 -29.94 -4.33
C ILE A 689 8.99 -30.92 -4.71
N LEU A 690 8.42 -31.68 -3.76
CA LEU A 690 7.29 -32.57 -4.01
C LEU A 690 6.05 -31.80 -4.50
N SER A 691 5.78 -30.60 -3.97
CA SER A 691 4.68 -29.75 -4.43
C SER A 691 4.92 -29.19 -5.84
N GLU A 692 6.14 -28.77 -6.16
CA GLU A 692 6.53 -28.26 -7.48
C GLU A 692 6.58 -29.37 -8.55
N LEU A 693 6.91 -30.62 -8.18
CA LEU A 693 6.78 -31.78 -9.07
C LEU A 693 5.32 -32.20 -9.30
N GLU A 694 4.44 -32.04 -8.30
CA GLU A 694 3.00 -32.34 -8.46
C GLU A 694 2.26 -31.26 -9.27
N LYS A 695 2.66 -29.99 -9.15
CA LYS A 695 2.12 -28.87 -9.94
C LYS A 695 3.22 -27.90 -10.40
N PRO A 696 3.97 -28.27 -11.45
CA PRO A 696 4.96 -27.38 -12.07
C PRO A 696 4.36 -26.04 -12.49
N SER A 697 5.16 -24.97 -12.39
CA SER A 697 4.80 -23.62 -12.84
C SER A 697 3.54 -23.01 -12.18
N ARG A 698 3.10 -23.49 -11.00
CA ARG A 698 1.89 -23.01 -10.32
C ARG A 698 1.94 -21.50 -10.07
N ASP A 699 1.02 -20.75 -10.67
CA ASP A 699 0.85 -19.32 -10.38
C ASP A 699 0.07 -19.15 -9.05
N PRO A 700 0.64 -18.45 -8.03
CA PRO A 700 -0.07 -18.18 -6.78
C PRO A 700 -1.33 -17.32 -6.97
N ARG A 701 -1.42 -16.51 -8.05
CA ARG A 701 -2.57 -15.65 -8.35
C ARG A 701 -3.83 -16.45 -8.68
N GLU A 702 -3.72 -17.72 -9.12
CA GLU A 702 -4.88 -18.58 -9.41
C GLU A 702 -5.82 -18.82 -8.21
N ASN A 703 -5.34 -18.58 -6.98
CA ASN A 703 -6.10 -18.77 -5.75
C ASN A 703 -6.83 -17.48 -5.30
N MET A 704 -6.61 -16.35 -5.99
CA MET A 704 -7.22 -15.05 -5.71
C MET A 704 -8.58 -14.89 -6.42
N PRO A 705 -9.47 -13.98 -5.97
CA PRO A 705 -10.73 -13.70 -6.66
C PRO A 705 -10.50 -13.20 -8.09
N ALA A 706 -11.07 -13.90 -9.08
CA ALA A 706 -11.01 -13.48 -10.48
C ALA A 706 -11.86 -12.21 -10.73
N PRO A 707 -11.44 -11.30 -11.63
CA PRO A 707 -12.21 -10.11 -11.98
C PRO A 707 -13.65 -10.43 -12.44
N ILE A 708 -14.62 -9.61 -12.04
CA ILE A 708 -16.02 -9.77 -12.48
C ILE A 708 -16.14 -9.32 -13.94
N LEU A 709 -16.15 -10.28 -14.86
CA LEU A 709 -16.53 -10.06 -16.26
C LEU A 709 -18.05 -9.86 -16.34
N ARG A 710 -18.47 -8.68 -16.82
CA ARG A 710 -19.88 -8.30 -16.92
C ARG A 710 -20.41 -8.48 -18.35
N SER A 711 -21.49 -9.26 -18.44
CA SER A 711 -22.39 -9.38 -19.60
C SER A 711 -23.83 -8.96 -19.27
N ASP A 712 -24.24 -9.17 -18.02
CA ASP A 712 -25.63 -9.07 -17.58
C ASP A 712 -25.91 -7.62 -17.14
N VAL A 713 -26.84 -6.95 -17.83
CA VAL A 713 -27.20 -5.55 -17.56
C VAL A 713 -28.43 -5.50 -16.67
N LEU A 714 -28.27 -5.01 -15.44
CA LEU A 714 -29.36 -4.79 -14.49
C LEU A 714 -29.67 -3.29 -14.41
N ASP A 715 -30.92 -2.91 -14.66
CA ASP A 715 -31.35 -1.54 -14.43
C ASP A 715 -31.64 -1.32 -12.93
N MET A 716 -31.50 -0.08 -12.42
CA MET A 716 -31.81 0.24 -11.01
C MET A 716 -33.26 -0.10 -10.62
N LYS A 717 -34.16 -0.29 -11.60
CA LYS A 717 -35.56 -0.70 -11.44
C LYS A 717 -35.73 -2.19 -11.10
N ASP A 718 -34.75 -3.03 -11.43
CA ASP A 718 -34.80 -4.48 -11.21
C ASP A 718 -34.36 -4.88 -9.80
N LEU A 719 -33.65 -3.96 -9.11
CA LEU A 719 -33.22 -4.13 -7.73
C LEU A 719 -34.40 -4.21 -6.76
N LYS A 720 -34.30 -5.14 -5.81
CA LYS A 720 -35.28 -5.33 -4.74
C LYS A 720 -34.56 -5.43 -3.39
N PRO A 721 -35.07 -4.78 -2.33
CA PRO A 721 -34.58 -5.02 -0.96
C PRO A 721 -34.49 -6.52 -0.63
N GLY A 722 -33.41 -6.92 0.03
CA GLY A 722 -33.06 -8.30 0.34
C GLY A 722 -32.29 -9.05 -0.76
N MET A 723 -32.20 -8.52 -1.99
CA MET A 723 -31.43 -9.12 -3.09
C MET A 723 -29.93 -9.11 -2.79
N ILE A 724 -29.25 -10.25 -2.99
CA ILE A 724 -27.79 -10.38 -2.83
C ILE A 724 -27.13 -10.31 -4.21
N LEU A 725 -26.10 -9.48 -4.33
CA LEU A 725 -25.34 -9.21 -5.56
C LEU A 725 -23.85 -9.22 -5.25
N LYS A 726 -23.02 -9.56 -6.25
CA LYS A 726 -21.58 -9.30 -6.18
C LYS A 726 -21.30 -7.91 -6.72
N GLY A 727 -20.64 -7.10 -5.91
CA GLY A 727 -20.18 -5.78 -6.29
C GLY A 727 -18.67 -5.62 -6.15
N THR A 728 -18.15 -4.55 -6.74
CA THR A 728 -16.74 -4.16 -6.63
C THR A 728 -16.65 -2.85 -5.86
N VAL A 729 -15.75 -2.78 -4.87
CA VAL A 729 -15.51 -1.54 -4.10
C VAL A 729 -14.86 -0.50 -5.01
N ARG A 730 -15.60 0.55 -5.41
CA ARG A 730 -15.10 1.67 -6.22
C ARG A 730 -14.33 2.72 -5.39
N ASN A 731 -14.68 2.92 -4.12
CA ASN A 731 -14.05 3.92 -3.25
C ASN A 731 -14.25 3.58 -1.76
N VAL A 732 -13.36 4.04 -0.87
CA VAL A 732 -13.43 3.85 0.58
C VAL A 732 -13.25 5.20 1.28
N ILE A 733 -14.06 5.47 2.31
CA ILE A 733 -14.15 6.74 3.04
C ILE A 733 -14.37 6.48 4.54
N ASP A 734 -14.13 7.46 5.40
CA ASP A 734 -14.15 7.34 6.87
C ASP A 734 -15.40 6.65 7.44
N PHE A 735 -16.57 6.87 6.84
CA PHE A 735 -17.86 6.33 7.28
C PHE A 735 -18.40 5.15 6.46
N GLY A 736 -17.65 4.62 5.48
CA GLY A 736 -18.11 3.47 4.67
C GLY A 736 -17.36 3.25 3.37
N CYS A 737 -17.96 2.50 2.44
CA CYS A 737 -17.40 2.30 1.11
C CYS A 737 -18.44 2.32 -0.03
N PHE A 738 -18.01 2.91 -1.14
CA PHE A 738 -18.57 2.87 -2.48
C PHE A 738 -18.57 1.46 -3.08
N VAL A 739 -19.70 0.76 -3.21
CA VAL A 739 -19.77 -0.55 -3.89
C VAL A 739 -20.62 -0.45 -5.15
N ASP A 740 -20.06 -0.86 -6.28
CA ASP A 740 -20.75 -0.94 -7.57
C ASP A 740 -21.23 -2.36 -7.86
N ILE A 741 -22.54 -2.50 -7.98
CA ILE A 741 -23.29 -3.75 -8.21
C ILE A 741 -23.77 -3.92 -9.66
N GLY A 742 -23.26 -3.11 -10.61
CA GLY A 742 -23.57 -3.24 -12.05
C GLY A 742 -24.82 -2.51 -12.52
N VAL A 743 -25.26 -1.47 -11.79
CA VAL A 743 -26.50 -0.70 -12.06
C VAL A 743 -26.23 0.78 -12.38
N HIS A 744 -24.99 1.13 -12.76
CA HIS A 744 -24.47 2.48 -13.02
C HIS A 744 -24.48 3.47 -11.84
N GLN A 745 -25.12 3.12 -10.72
CA GLN A 745 -25.19 3.90 -9.49
C GLN A 745 -24.55 3.11 -8.35
N ASP A 746 -23.50 3.66 -7.76
CA ASP A 746 -22.83 3.04 -6.63
C ASP A 746 -23.76 3.03 -5.40
N GLY A 747 -23.79 1.91 -4.67
CA GLY A 747 -24.48 1.78 -3.40
C GLY A 747 -23.52 1.93 -2.22
N LEU A 748 -23.96 2.62 -1.16
CA LEU A 748 -23.15 2.88 0.02
C LEU A 748 -23.30 1.74 1.04
N VAL A 749 -22.18 1.12 1.43
CA VAL A 749 -22.08 0.31 2.65
C VAL A 749 -21.50 1.20 3.75
N HIS A 750 -22.30 1.54 4.76
CA HIS A 750 -21.82 2.29 5.93
C HIS A 750 -20.90 1.40 6.81
N ILE A 751 -19.96 1.99 7.55
CA ILE A 751 -18.96 1.27 8.36
C ILE A 751 -19.55 0.17 9.28
N SER A 752 -20.72 0.42 9.88
CA SER A 752 -21.43 -0.55 10.74
C SER A 752 -22.01 -1.77 9.99
N HIS A 753 -22.01 -1.73 8.65
CA HIS A 753 -22.58 -2.72 7.73
C HIS A 753 -21.54 -3.47 6.90
N ILE A 754 -20.24 -3.23 7.15
CA ILE A 754 -19.10 -3.93 6.52
C ILE A 754 -18.80 -5.26 7.23
N THR A 755 -18.81 -5.29 8.57
CA THR A 755 -18.45 -6.48 9.34
C THR A 755 -19.12 -6.55 10.72
N ASP A 756 -19.09 -7.71 11.37
CA ASP A 756 -19.61 -7.93 12.72
C ASP A 756 -18.65 -7.56 13.84
N LYS A 757 -17.35 -7.47 13.52
CA LYS A 757 -16.32 -6.93 14.43
C LYS A 757 -16.45 -5.41 14.53
N PHE A 758 -15.95 -4.82 15.61
CA PHE A 758 -15.73 -3.37 15.64
C PHE A 758 -14.47 -3.02 14.85
N ILE A 759 -14.57 -2.02 13.99
CA ILE A 759 -13.50 -1.50 13.13
C ILE A 759 -13.43 0.02 13.32
N LYS A 760 -12.22 0.60 13.30
CA LYS A 760 -12.05 2.06 13.46
C LYS A 760 -12.15 2.78 12.12
N HIS A 761 -11.64 2.19 11.04
CA HIS A 761 -11.65 2.74 9.68
C HIS A 761 -11.94 1.64 8.62
N PRO A 762 -12.80 1.85 7.61
CA PRO A 762 -13.22 0.81 6.64
C PRO A 762 -12.08 0.09 5.91
N LEU A 763 -10.94 0.76 5.68
CA LEU A 763 -9.73 0.14 5.10
C LEU A 763 -9.15 -1.01 5.93
N GLU A 764 -9.58 -1.21 7.18
CA GLU A 764 -9.25 -2.40 7.98
C GLU A 764 -9.95 -3.69 7.50
N ALA A 765 -10.96 -3.59 6.61
CA ALA A 765 -11.72 -4.73 6.09
C ALA A 765 -11.94 -4.74 4.57
N VAL A 766 -11.91 -3.59 3.89
CA VAL A 766 -12.13 -3.51 2.43
C VAL A 766 -11.23 -2.48 1.75
N SER A 767 -10.63 -2.89 0.63
CA SER A 767 -9.79 -2.08 -0.25
C SER A 767 -10.54 -1.69 -1.53
N VAL A 768 -10.05 -0.66 -2.23
CA VAL A 768 -10.56 -0.30 -3.56
C VAL A 768 -10.19 -1.39 -4.56
N GLY A 769 -11.19 -1.93 -5.26
CA GLY A 769 -11.08 -3.09 -6.15
C GLY A 769 -11.60 -4.40 -5.56
N ASP A 770 -11.86 -4.48 -4.26
CA ASP A 770 -12.33 -5.74 -3.64
C ASP A 770 -13.69 -6.19 -4.17
N ILE A 771 -13.82 -7.50 -4.38
CA ILE A 771 -15.06 -8.16 -4.77
C ILE A 771 -15.81 -8.60 -3.52
N VAL A 772 -16.98 -8.01 -3.30
CA VAL A 772 -17.78 -8.17 -2.08
C VAL A 772 -19.18 -8.68 -2.41
N ASP A 773 -19.64 -9.68 -1.64
CA ASP A 773 -21.04 -10.09 -1.63
C ASP A 773 -21.83 -9.07 -0.79
N VAL A 774 -22.77 -8.36 -1.42
CA VAL A 774 -23.56 -7.28 -0.81
C VAL A 774 -25.06 -7.52 -0.96
N GLN A 775 -25.80 -7.29 0.11
CA GLN A 775 -27.25 -7.33 0.15
C GLN A 775 -27.83 -5.92 0.05
N VAL A 776 -28.83 -5.75 -0.81
CA VAL A 776 -29.59 -4.49 -0.95
C VAL A 776 -30.46 -4.30 0.30
N LEU A 777 -30.23 -3.23 1.05
CA LEU A 777 -31.09 -2.82 2.17
C LEU A 777 -32.28 -1.99 1.67
N ASP A 778 -32.01 -0.98 0.85
CA ASP A 778 -33.03 -0.02 0.37
C ASP A 778 -32.61 0.61 -0.97
N VAL A 779 -33.59 1.09 -1.74
CA VAL A 779 -33.44 1.65 -3.11
C VAL A 779 -34.29 2.91 -3.27
N GLU A 780 -33.72 4.08 -2.97
CA GLU A 780 -34.35 5.38 -3.19
C GLU A 780 -34.24 5.79 -4.67
N LEU A 781 -35.21 5.39 -5.50
CA LEU A 781 -35.27 5.75 -6.92
C LEU A 781 -35.24 7.28 -7.13
N ASP A 782 -36.04 8.03 -6.38
CA ASP A 782 -36.16 9.51 -6.52
C ASP A 782 -34.84 10.24 -6.24
N LYS A 783 -34.01 9.71 -5.34
CA LYS A 783 -32.74 10.31 -4.91
C LYS A 783 -31.51 9.61 -5.50
N LYS A 784 -31.72 8.66 -6.43
CA LYS A 784 -30.69 7.78 -7.02
C LYS A 784 -29.74 7.19 -5.97
N ARG A 785 -30.28 6.67 -4.86
CA ARG A 785 -29.48 6.11 -3.76
C ARG A 785 -29.81 4.65 -3.51
N ILE A 786 -28.78 3.88 -3.21
CA ILE A 786 -28.85 2.45 -2.89
C ILE A 786 -28.11 2.26 -1.57
N ALA A 787 -28.78 1.69 -0.57
CA ALA A 787 -28.17 1.31 0.69
C ALA A 787 -27.80 -0.18 0.63
N LEU A 788 -26.55 -0.51 0.97
CA LEU A 788 -26.01 -1.86 0.89
C LEU A 788 -25.45 -2.32 2.24
N THR A 789 -25.37 -3.64 2.44
CA THR A 789 -24.62 -4.24 3.56
C THR A 789 -23.87 -5.47 3.09
N MET A 790 -22.68 -5.71 3.66
CA MET A 790 -21.91 -6.95 3.49
C MET A 790 -22.35 -8.03 4.49
N LYS A 791 -23.27 -7.71 5.40
CA LYS A 791 -23.88 -8.66 6.33
C LYS A 791 -25.03 -9.37 5.64
N LEU A 792 -24.81 -10.60 5.22
CA LEU A 792 -25.83 -11.39 4.52
C LEU A 792 -26.83 -11.96 5.52
N GLY A 793 -28.11 -11.58 5.42
CA GLY A 793 -29.12 -12.08 6.34
C GLY A 793 -30.53 -11.52 6.14
N ASP A 794 -31.24 -11.35 7.26
CA ASP A 794 -32.62 -10.90 7.33
C ASP A 794 -32.64 -9.38 7.57
N PRO A 795 -33.01 -8.54 6.57
CA PRO A 795 -32.73 -7.10 6.59
C PRO A 795 -33.39 -6.37 7.77
N ALA A 796 -34.55 -6.86 8.24
CA ALA A 796 -35.22 -6.31 9.42
C ALA A 796 -34.39 -6.47 10.71
N LYS A 797 -33.64 -7.57 10.84
CA LYS A 797 -32.75 -7.80 12.00
C LYS A 797 -31.46 -7.00 11.90
N ILE A 798 -30.87 -6.93 10.70
CA ILE A 798 -29.63 -6.19 10.45
C ILE A 798 -29.83 -4.68 10.71
N ALA A 799 -30.97 -4.13 10.29
CA ALA A 799 -31.36 -2.75 10.61
C ALA A 799 -31.58 -2.54 12.12
N ALA A 800 -32.25 -3.47 12.80
CA ALA A 800 -32.49 -3.40 14.24
C ALA A 800 -31.20 -3.45 15.08
N GLU A 801 -30.26 -4.34 14.75
CA GLU A 801 -28.95 -4.41 15.43
C GLU A 801 -28.11 -3.15 15.20
N ALA A 802 -28.12 -2.60 13.99
CA ALA A 802 -27.40 -1.36 13.68
C ALA A 802 -27.97 -0.17 14.47
N ALA A 803 -29.31 -0.04 14.52
CA ALA A 803 -29.99 0.98 15.31
C ALA A 803 -29.72 0.82 16.82
N ALA A 804 -29.76 -0.41 17.35
CA ALA A 804 -29.44 -0.69 18.75
C ALA A 804 -27.99 -0.32 19.10
N LYS A 805 -27.01 -0.71 18.26
CA LYS A 805 -25.59 -0.36 18.48
C LYS A 805 -25.34 1.15 18.38
N ALA A 806 -26.06 1.86 17.53
CA ALA A 806 -26.02 3.33 17.46
C ALA A 806 -26.57 3.99 18.74
N ALA A 807 -27.67 3.46 19.29
CA ALA A 807 -28.28 3.96 20.53
C ALA A 807 -27.42 3.70 21.79
N THR A 808 -26.52 2.71 21.77
CA THR A 808 -25.62 2.39 22.90
C THR A 808 -24.30 3.19 22.94
N ARG A 809 -24.07 4.14 22.04
CA ARG A 809 -22.87 5.00 22.11
C ARG A 809 -23.02 6.05 23.23
N PRO A 810 -21.97 6.32 24.04
CA PRO A 810 -22.00 7.43 24.98
C PRO A 810 -22.10 8.77 24.22
N THR A 811 -23.14 9.55 24.50
CA THR A 811 -23.20 10.95 24.06
C THR A 811 -22.24 11.79 24.91
N PRO A 812 -21.51 12.76 24.33
CA PRO A 812 -20.85 13.80 25.10
C PRO A 812 -21.86 14.51 26.01
N LYS A 813 -21.47 14.78 27.26
CA LYS A 813 -22.32 15.56 28.17
C LYS A 813 -22.34 17.02 27.71
N ALA A 814 -23.45 17.45 27.13
CA ALA A 814 -23.71 18.86 26.89
C ALA A 814 -24.15 19.53 28.20
N GLU A 815 -23.41 20.53 28.65
CA GLU A 815 -23.88 21.45 29.69
C GLU A 815 -24.93 22.41 29.10
N LYS A 816 -25.70 23.08 29.96
CA LYS A 816 -26.86 23.87 29.56
C LYS A 816 -26.53 25.36 29.52
N GLU A 817 -26.52 25.95 28.33
CA GLU A 817 -26.71 27.39 28.14
C GLU A 817 -28.04 27.72 27.46
N GLU A 818 -28.47 28.98 27.59
CA GLU A 818 -29.85 29.38 27.31
C GLU A 818 -30.14 29.71 25.84
N LYS A 819 -31.39 29.50 25.43
CA LYS A 819 -31.86 29.73 24.06
C LYS A 819 -32.03 31.22 23.76
N LYS A 820 -31.13 31.80 22.97
CA LYS A 820 -31.47 32.92 22.06
C LYS A 820 -31.76 32.38 20.66
N ALA A 821 -32.87 32.82 20.07
CA ALA A 821 -33.41 32.23 18.85
C ALA A 821 -32.76 32.82 17.58
N ALA A 822 -32.20 31.94 16.73
CA ALA A 822 -31.81 32.26 15.36
C ALA A 822 -32.85 31.70 14.36
N PRO A 823 -33.06 32.33 13.18
CA PRO A 823 -34.08 31.93 12.23
C PRO A 823 -33.72 30.64 11.47
N LYS A 824 -34.74 29.82 11.17
CA LYS A 824 -34.60 28.62 10.34
C LYS A 824 -34.10 28.98 8.94
N ARG A 825 -33.10 28.26 8.43
CA ARG A 825 -32.75 28.24 6.99
C ARG A 825 -33.08 26.88 6.36
N ALA A 826 -33.48 26.92 5.10
CA ALA A 826 -33.85 25.74 4.31
C ALA A 826 -32.61 25.14 3.59
N SER A 827 -32.83 24.05 2.86
CA SER A 827 -31.79 23.29 2.15
C SER A 827 -31.06 24.11 1.07
N VAL A 828 -29.72 24.12 1.14
CA VAL A 828 -28.82 24.93 0.29
C VAL A 828 -28.80 24.49 -1.19
N VAL A 829 -29.29 23.29 -1.50
CA VAL A 829 -29.23 22.66 -2.84
C VAL A 829 -29.93 23.47 -3.94
N ALA A 830 -30.80 24.45 -3.59
CA ALA A 830 -31.59 25.21 -4.55
C ALA A 830 -31.02 26.58 -4.98
N GLN A 831 -29.92 27.09 -4.38
CA GLN A 831 -29.49 28.49 -4.59
C GLN A 831 -28.16 28.71 -5.34
N VAL A 832 -27.45 27.65 -5.73
CA VAL A 832 -26.19 27.78 -6.50
C VAL A 832 -26.43 28.05 -8.01
N ALA A 833 -27.68 28.00 -8.47
CA ALA A 833 -28.06 28.25 -9.86
C ALA A 833 -28.24 29.73 -10.23
N GLU A 834 -28.29 30.66 -9.26
CA GLU A 834 -28.70 32.06 -9.47
C GLU A 834 -27.63 33.10 -9.07
N ALA A 835 -26.35 32.73 -9.15
CA ALA A 835 -25.20 33.60 -8.83
C ALA A 835 -24.31 33.97 -10.04
N ALA A 836 -24.63 33.49 -11.26
CA ALA A 836 -23.96 33.88 -12.50
C ALA A 836 -24.66 35.09 -13.15
N GLY A 837 -24.28 36.29 -12.74
CA GLY A 837 -24.97 37.53 -13.11
C GLY A 837 -24.88 37.89 -14.61
N VAL A 838 -25.99 37.73 -15.35
CA VAL A 838 -26.17 38.29 -16.70
C VAL A 838 -27.15 39.46 -16.64
N ALA A 839 -26.68 40.66 -16.98
CA ALA A 839 -27.49 41.88 -16.93
C ALA A 839 -28.63 41.90 -17.98
N LYS A 840 -29.81 42.40 -17.59
CA LYS A 840 -30.97 42.61 -18.48
C LYS A 840 -31.33 44.09 -18.62
N LYS A 841 -31.41 44.58 -19.86
CA LYS A 841 -32.27 45.70 -20.30
C LYS A 841 -32.72 45.45 -21.77
N PRO A 842 -33.78 46.10 -22.29
CA PRO A 842 -34.85 45.33 -22.93
C PRO A 842 -35.19 45.66 -24.39
N ALA A 843 -35.79 44.65 -25.05
CA ALA A 843 -36.78 44.70 -26.14
C ALA A 843 -36.68 45.77 -27.26
N ALA A 844 -36.18 45.32 -28.43
CA ALA A 844 -36.84 45.29 -29.76
C ALA A 844 -37.66 46.52 -30.28
N PRO A 845 -37.56 46.85 -31.60
CA PRO A 845 -38.46 46.15 -32.55
C PRO A 845 -37.98 45.92 -34.01
N LYS A 846 -38.43 44.78 -34.57
CA LYS A 846 -38.91 44.51 -35.95
C LYS A 846 -38.00 44.69 -37.20
N LYS A 847 -37.90 43.57 -37.96
CA LYS A 847 -37.93 43.40 -39.45
C LYS A 847 -36.85 44.07 -40.32
N THR A 848 -36.25 43.45 -41.36
CA THR A 848 -36.20 42.04 -41.85
C THR A 848 -34.83 41.82 -42.57
N GLU A 849 -34.51 41.09 -43.66
CA GLU A 849 -35.22 40.26 -44.69
C GLU A 849 -34.25 39.20 -45.31
N THR A 850 -34.51 38.68 -46.52
CA THR A 850 -33.76 37.58 -47.21
C THR A 850 -33.81 37.75 -48.75
N PRO A 851 -33.20 36.92 -49.64
CA PRO A 851 -32.04 35.98 -49.57
C PRO A 851 -31.05 36.09 -50.79
N LYS A 852 -30.16 35.09 -50.96
CA LYS A 852 -29.38 34.60 -52.17
C LYS A 852 -27.87 34.86 -52.14
N LYS A 853 -26.97 33.88 -52.43
CA LYS A 853 -26.66 33.13 -53.70
C LYS A 853 -26.00 34.06 -54.75
N ALA A 854 -24.90 33.74 -55.45
CA ALA A 854 -24.17 32.47 -55.66
C ALA A 854 -22.73 32.73 -56.26
N GLU A 855 -21.86 31.83 -56.76
CA GLU A 855 -21.78 30.35 -56.93
C GLU A 855 -20.25 29.93 -56.92
N ALA A 856 -19.67 29.24 -57.94
CA ALA A 856 -18.22 28.88 -58.15
C ALA A 856 -17.95 28.64 -59.70
N PRO A 857 -16.84 28.06 -60.27
CA PRO A 857 -15.52 27.58 -59.74
C PRO A 857 -14.24 27.86 -60.64
N LYS A 858 -13.07 27.35 -60.18
CA LYS A 858 -11.77 26.93 -60.83
C LYS A 858 -11.44 27.18 -62.33
N SER A 859 -10.15 27.48 -62.61
CA SER A 859 -9.30 26.87 -63.68
C SER A 859 -7.76 27.07 -63.48
N ASP A 860 -6.92 26.47 -64.34
CA ASP A 860 -5.52 26.02 -64.08
C ASP A 860 -4.32 26.91 -64.56
N ALA A 861 -3.09 26.44 -64.22
CA ALA A 861 -1.86 26.37 -65.06
C ALA A 861 -0.68 27.40 -64.99
N ALA A 862 0.43 26.95 -64.38
CA ALA A 862 1.77 26.71 -64.99
C ALA A 862 2.91 27.80 -65.19
N VAL A 863 3.95 27.68 -64.32
CA VAL A 863 5.42 27.57 -64.56
C VAL A 863 6.25 28.62 -65.36
N LYS A 864 7.19 29.31 -64.67
CA LYS A 864 8.63 29.65 -65.01
C LYS A 864 9.20 30.69 -64.00
N LYS A 865 10.50 30.80 -63.62
CA LYS A 865 11.77 30.07 -63.94
C LYS A 865 12.91 30.41 -62.90
N ALA A 866 13.83 29.46 -62.65
CA ALA A 866 15.25 29.61 -62.18
C ALA A 866 15.60 29.97 -60.68
N PRO A 867 16.82 29.63 -60.18
CA PRO A 867 17.12 29.44 -58.74
C PRO A 867 18.43 30.09 -58.19
N ALA A 868 18.86 29.72 -56.96
CA ALA A 868 20.18 29.99 -56.33
C ALA A 868 20.66 28.77 -55.47
N GLU A 869 21.95 28.73 -55.07
CA GLU A 869 22.69 27.50 -54.68
C GLU A 869 22.96 27.26 -53.16
N GLU A 870 23.37 26.01 -52.81
CA GLU A 870 23.91 25.59 -51.51
C GLU A 870 25.36 26.08 -51.24
N LYS A 871 25.80 26.10 -49.96
CA LYS A 871 27.13 25.60 -49.54
C LYS A 871 27.09 24.90 -48.17
N LYS A 872 27.97 23.91 -47.99
CA LYS A 872 28.21 23.12 -46.76
C LYS A 872 29.61 23.39 -46.19
N ALA A 873 29.86 23.02 -44.94
CA ALA A 873 31.19 22.97 -44.31
C ALA A 873 31.31 21.79 -43.32
N GLU A 874 32.54 21.36 -43.02
CA GLU A 874 32.87 20.10 -42.32
C GLU A 874 33.42 20.28 -40.88
N PRO A 875 33.53 19.19 -40.07
CA PRO A 875 33.77 19.28 -38.62
C PRO A 875 35.24 19.20 -38.18
N VAL A 876 35.51 19.59 -36.92
CA VAL A 876 36.84 19.55 -36.26
C VAL A 876 36.84 18.56 -35.06
N LYS A 877 38.00 17.97 -34.74
CA LYS A 877 38.17 16.90 -33.73
C LYS A 877 39.26 17.21 -32.68
N LYS A 878 39.00 16.80 -31.43
CA LYS A 878 39.93 16.58 -30.28
C LYS A 878 40.65 17.80 -29.66
N LEU A 879 40.54 17.92 -28.33
CA LEU A 879 41.65 17.66 -27.39
C LEU A 879 41.13 17.48 -25.93
N LYS A 880 42.01 17.21 -24.95
CA LYS A 880 41.66 16.82 -23.55
C LYS A 880 42.39 17.67 -22.49
N LYS A 881 41.78 17.69 -21.28
CA LYS A 881 42.33 17.90 -19.90
C LYS A 881 42.19 19.29 -19.24
N LYS A 882 41.81 19.21 -17.95
CA LYS A 882 41.89 20.20 -16.85
C LYS A 882 41.04 21.46 -16.98
N GLY A 883 40.41 21.87 -15.87
CA GLY A 883 39.79 23.18 -15.71
C GLY A 883 38.36 23.13 -15.15
N ILE A 884 38.21 23.60 -13.92
CA ILE A 884 36.96 23.86 -13.20
C ILE A 884 35.94 24.59 -14.08
N VAL A 885 34.68 24.13 -14.11
CA VAL A 885 33.56 24.90 -14.67
C VAL A 885 32.68 25.41 -13.53
N ILE A 886 32.61 26.73 -13.38
CA ILE A 886 31.68 27.38 -12.44
C ILE A 886 30.38 27.66 -13.19
N PHE A 887 29.29 27.01 -12.79
CA PHE A 887 27.96 27.32 -13.31
C PHE A 887 27.39 28.55 -12.60
N LYS A 888 27.29 29.67 -13.34
CA LYS A 888 26.28 30.71 -13.11
C LYS A 888 25.18 30.53 -14.15
N GLY A 889 24.03 30.03 -13.72
CA GLY A 889 22.80 29.93 -14.50
C GLY A 889 21.61 30.14 -13.56
N ASN A 890 20.58 30.84 -14.03
CA ASN A 890 19.42 31.16 -13.20
C ASN A 890 18.52 29.94 -13.01
N ALA A 891 17.90 29.82 -11.84
CA ALA A 891 16.79 28.90 -11.63
C ALA A 891 15.51 29.52 -12.22
N ASN A 892 15.18 29.13 -13.46
CA ASN A 892 13.82 29.05 -14.04
C ASN A 892 13.90 28.79 -15.57
N GLU A 893 14.18 27.54 -15.96
CA GLU A 893 13.78 26.91 -17.24
C GLU A 893 13.95 25.38 -17.13
#